data_AF-A0A9D2MUR6-F1
#
_entry.id   AF-A0A9D2MUR6-F1
#
_cell.length_a   1.000
_cell.length_b   1.000
_cell.length_c   1.000
_cell.angle_alpha   90.00
_cell.angle_beta   90.00
_cell.angle_gamma   90.00
#
_symmetry.space_group_name_H-M   'P 1'
#
loop_
_entity.id
_entity.type
_entity.pdbx_description
1 polymer ?
#
loop_
_entity_poly.entity_id
_entity_poly.type
_entity_poly.pdbx_seq_one_letter_code
_entity_poly.pdbx_strand_id
1 'polypeptide(L)'
;MKRGRILALLLSLSMVCAALPGGTVRAVEGSGDEEGGKTEGMVYHKTAEANGDGTYTIQLETYATGDKIITEGEKDKPADIVLVLDQSGSMEDDMASYGFREYSQKDNEDYYRLRHNNGSGNLYHKTEDGSYISVSVVYKDHYGYEMITSGRNNSSGGWGSKYTNYWNNRNNLYARVNGEYQQVTVKREWNGGIFGEYTYTYTLSDGTVIARSSGNDGNPSFSDIDGNQLYLAVADESQREYTYTYTDETGKTTEIETSTGNDTMPRTVFYERYVTGSTQKLEALKTAVTGFVNSVAAKAAGEDGELGTADDVDHRIAVVGFASQSGSGNNTELLSIAGENSQVGSSGETVGVKYGDIHNSHYTQVLQDMSTEQGRDMVDKAVDALAANGATKSDLGMEMAKNILEKNPVPDGKERSRVVIFFTDGKPTSSNTFDTTVADSTIGYATTIKNAGAKVYSVGIFDGADATDPGREPGTGWNISDVDKCNWFMQNVSSNNGTPQDPSYYLSAADSETLNSIFEKISDNIESGGSGTTLDEHTVIRDVIAQSFALPDGADASDISLKTYKCTGKGADGEYTWSENAGGSMGARASIAQDGTIEVTGFDFAENYVGEKKVNGVTQEYFGNKLVISFKVVPKKGFLGGNGVPTNESAGIYKDKDQKDPLFTYEVPEVDVPIGEVTVETPDKNVYLLGTVTFNDIKGGAGVKVGDVELELDLDSKKENFGLEPWQNAYVNISPEYKGASGGNFVDDMTGLTGDTSYTVSVKVSPKTEGDAEEKSGEDTGSINVYKPELTFEDSDVYYGDDAPKEYADNLTGTRWFHADKATDEATDEITYSDSVNMIGGEPELTMTYKPEEGKILDDKIAVKEDIAVDAAVAIGTTDVTGYTTFLHTDCGEGKEALPANGKFWLHVKTCSLTVTKQKGAEGEPYAFTIYKDDDLYTELTVVGNRSVIIGELPVGSYRIEEDEDWSWRYTPEYDRGSVTLSKENPEGSITCTNKKSEDSWLNGYSDVEANVYGNAKSKKGGR
;
A
#
# COMPACT_ATOMS: atom_id res chain seq x y z
N MET A 1 -54.01 38.55 -13.54
CA MET A 1 -54.48 37.95 -12.28
C MET A 1 -53.51 36.83 -11.89
N LYS A 2 -52.93 36.96 -10.69
CA LYS A 2 -52.19 36.00 -9.83
C LYS A 2 -51.32 34.85 -10.43
N ARG A 3 -50.01 34.99 -10.13
CA ARG A 3 -49.06 34.06 -9.42
C ARG A 3 -48.48 32.79 -10.10
N GLY A 4 -47.15 32.64 -9.87
CA GLY A 4 -46.29 31.43 -10.00
C GLY A 4 -45.34 31.49 -11.21
N ARG A 5 -44.08 32.02 -11.25
CA ARG A 5 -42.83 31.89 -10.45
C ARG A 5 -42.25 30.45 -10.46
N ILE A 6 -40.97 30.10 -10.78
CA ILE A 6 -39.65 30.68 -11.22
C ILE A 6 -38.85 29.44 -11.79
N LEU A 7 -37.85 29.45 -12.71
CA LEU A 7 -36.40 29.69 -12.49
C LEU A 7 -35.56 29.42 -13.76
N ALA A 8 -34.64 30.33 -14.07
CA ALA A 8 -33.37 30.07 -14.76
C ALA A 8 -32.35 31.19 -14.45
N LEU A 9 -31.21 30.78 -13.91
CA LEU A 9 -29.81 31.27 -14.06
C LEU A 9 -29.37 32.73 -13.78
N LEU A 10 -28.27 32.78 -13.00
CA LEU A 10 -27.03 33.57 -13.12
C LEU A 10 -26.77 34.85 -12.27
N LEU A 11 -25.52 34.85 -11.75
CA LEU A 11 -24.57 35.95 -11.43
C LEU A 11 -24.36 36.40 -9.96
N SER A 12 -23.24 35.89 -9.42
CA SER A 12 -22.04 36.59 -8.89
C SER A 12 -22.09 37.65 -7.77
N LEU A 13 -21.01 37.56 -6.96
CA LEU A 13 -20.26 38.63 -6.27
C LEU A 13 -20.62 38.95 -4.80
N SER A 14 -19.75 38.54 -3.87
CA SER A 14 -19.10 39.50 -2.95
C SER A 14 -17.79 38.95 -2.38
N MET A 15 -16.73 39.75 -2.57
CA MET A 15 -15.36 39.61 -2.08
C MET A 15 -15.18 40.69 -1.02
N VAL A 16 -14.67 40.39 0.18
CA VAL A 16 -13.96 41.37 1.04
C VAL A 16 -12.84 40.66 1.79
N CYS A 17 -11.61 41.10 1.53
CA CYS A 17 -10.36 40.69 2.16
C CYS A 17 -10.14 41.32 3.55
N ALA A 18 -9.40 40.63 4.41
CA ALA A 18 -8.43 41.24 5.34
C ALA A 18 -7.18 40.34 5.47
N ALA A 19 -6.01 40.91 5.18
CA ALA A 19 -4.68 40.28 5.04
C ALA A 19 -3.96 40.06 6.40
N LEU A 20 -3.01 39.12 6.58
CA LEU A 20 -1.57 39.08 6.18
C LEU A 20 -0.93 37.78 6.79
N PRO A 21 0.36 37.40 6.57
CA PRO A 21 1.01 36.90 5.33
C PRO A 21 1.89 35.62 5.53
N GLY A 22 2.14 34.89 4.43
CA GLY A 22 3.47 34.34 4.11
C GLY A 22 3.78 32.86 4.39
N GLY A 23 3.67 32.03 3.34
CA GLY A 23 4.21 30.67 3.29
C GLY A 23 3.52 29.81 2.22
N THR A 24 3.82 30.05 0.95
CA THR A 24 3.22 29.36 -0.20
C THR A 24 3.82 27.97 -0.40
N VAL A 25 3.02 26.92 -0.22
CA VAL A 25 3.03 25.71 -1.06
C VAL A 25 1.59 25.51 -1.53
N ARG A 26 1.42 25.44 -2.85
CA ARG A 26 0.14 25.22 -3.51
C ARG A 26 -0.20 23.74 -3.31
N ALA A 27 -1.18 23.43 -2.46
CA ALA A 27 -1.87 22.15 -2.53
C ALA A 27 -2.75 22.20 -3.79
N VAL A 28 -2.50 21.28 -4.72
CA VAL A 28 -3.42 21.01 -5.82
C VAL A 28 -4.54 20.16 -5.22
N GLU A 29 -5.76 20.69 -5.25
CA GLU A 29 -6.98 19.92 -5.01
C GLU A 29 -7.09 18.88 -6.13
N GLY A 30 -6.56 17.68 -5.88
CA GLY A 30 -6.93 16.47 -6.60
C GLY A 30 -8.35 16.10 -6.18
N SER A 31 -9.25 16.03 -7.15
CA SER A 31 -10.59 15.49 -6.98
C SER A 31 -10.50 13.98 -6.75
N GLY A 32 -10.24 13.58 -5.51
CA GLY A 32 -10.58 12.26 -4.99
C GLY A 32 -11.84 12.43 -4.17
N ASP A 33 -12.97 11.90 -4.64
CA ASP A 33 -14.12 11.71 -3.78
C ASP A 33 -13.67 10.76 -2.66
N GLU A 34 -13.61 11.25 -1.41
CA GLU A 34 -13.37 10.46 -0.21
C GLU A 34 -14.59 9.54 0.04
N GLU A 35 -14.75 8.48 -0.75
CA GLU A 35 -15.75 7.43 -0.52
C GLU A 35 -15.10 6.18 0.10
N GLY A 36 -14.59 6.34 1.33
CA GLY A 36 -14.16 5.20 2.13
C GLY A 36 -15.30 4.18 2.35
N GLY A 37 -14.95 2.89 2.33
CA GLY A 37 -15.91 1.80 2.56
C GLY A 37 -16.53 1.87 3.95
N LYS A 38 -17.86 2.04 4.00
CA LYS A 38 -18.68 1.88 5.20
C LYS A 38 -19.52 0.63 5.02
N THR A 39 -19.18 -0.44 5.71
CA THR A 39 -20.05 -1.62 5.86
C THR A 39 -20.62 -1.63 7.28
N GLU A 40 -21.76 -2.27 7.50
CA GLU A 40 -22.40 -2.32 8.82
C GLU A 40 -21.44 -2.91 9.88
N GLY A 41 -20.91 -2.05 10.75
CA GLY A 41 -20.06 -2.45 11.87
C GLY A 41 -18.56 -2.15 11.74
N MET A 42 -18.04 -1.72 10.58
CA MET A 42 -16.63 -1.32 10.42
C MET A 42 -16.45 -0.09 9.51
N VAL A 43 -15.60 0.84 9.94
CA VAL A 43 -15.11 1.96 9.13
C VAL A 43 -13.61 1.82 8.94
N TYR A 44 -13.17 1.89 7.69
CA TYR A 44 -11.78 1.76 7.32
C TYR A 44 -11.44 2.67 6.14
N HIS A 45 -10.28 3.29 6.19
CA HIS A 45 -9.80 4.18 5.15
C HIS A 45 -8.28 4.09 5.03
N LYS A 46 -7.77 4.33 3.82
CA LYS A 46 -6.35 4.30 3.53
C LYS A 46 -5.96 5.47 2.64
N THR A 47 -4.92 6.20 3.02
CA THR A 47 -4.37 7.31 2.26
C THR A 47 -2.89 7.13 1.97
N ALA A 48 -2.42 7.85 0.95
CA ALA A 48 -1.01 8.02 0.66
C ALA A 48 -0.72 9.51 0.43
N GLU A 49 0.30 10.05 1.09
CA GLU A 49 0.70 11.45 0.98
C GLU A 49 2.19 11.57 0.63
N ALA A 50 2.53 12.42 -0.34
CA ALA A 50 3.92 12.69 -0.72
C ALA A 50 4.59 13.64 0.29
N ASN A 51 5.76 13.26 0.82
CA ASN A 51 6.45 14.03 1.87
C ASN A 51 7.40 15.12 1.34
N GLY A 52 7.58 15.23 0.02
CA GLY A 52 8.49 16.18 -0.62
C GLY A 52 9.99 15.82 -0.55
N ASP A 53 10.36 14.75 0.16
CA ASP A 53 11.73 14.21 0.27
C ASP A 53 11.94 12.95 -0.58
N GLY A 54 10.98 12.61 -1.45
CA GLY A 54 10.96 11.39 -2.26
C GLY A 54 10.36 10.17 -1.54
N THR A 55 9.94 10.32 -0.27
CA THR A 55 9.18 9.30 0.45
C THR A 55 7.68 9.61 0.41
N TYR A 56 6.85 8.59 0.59
CA TYR A 56 5.39 8.67 0.68
C TYR A 56 4.94 8.08 2.01
N THR A 57 4.07 8.78 2.73
CA THR A 57 3.47 8.30 3.98
C THR A 57 2.18 7.58 3.66
N ILE A 58 2.10 6.30 4.01
CA ILE A 58 0.87 5.51 3.96
C ILE A 58 0.23 5.57 5.33
N GLN A 59 -1.09 5.79 5.37
CA GLN A 59 -1.86 5.81 6.61
C GLN A 59 -3.13 4.96 6.45
N LEU A 60 -3.32 4.01 7.35
CA LEU A 60 -4.54 3.20 7.45
C LEU A 60 -5.25 3.62 8.74
N GLU A 61 -6.52 3.98 8.61
CA GLU A 61 -7.39 4.31 9.73
C GLU A 61 -8.51 3.29 9.84
N THR A 62 -8.80 2.80 11.04
CA THR A 62 -9.82 1.76 11.22
C THR A 62 -10.47 1.80 12.59
N TYR A 63 -11.79 1.64 12.62
CA TYR A 63 -12.55 1.44 13.84
C TYR A 63 -13.84 0.65 13.59
N ALA A 64 -14.20 -0.22 14.53
CA ALA A 64 -15.49 -0.88 14.53
C ALA A 64 -16.58 0.06 15.05
N THR A 65 -17.82 -0.12 14.63
CA THR A 65 -19.00 0.63 15.16
C THR A 65 -19.94 -0.25 16.00
N GLY A 66 -19.56 -1.50 16.24
CA GLY A 66 -20.22 -2.45 17.14
C GLY A 66 -19.21 -3.43 17.75
N ASP A 67 -19.58 -4.07 18.86
CA ASP A 67 -18.79 -5.12 19.53
C ASP A 67 -18.71 -6.42 18.71
N LYS A 68 -19.62 -6.57 17.74
CA LYS A 68 -19.59 -7.58 16.68
C LYS A 68 -19.75 -6.90 15.34
N ILE A 69 -19.13 -7.49 14.33
CA ILE A 69 -19.22 -6.99 12.96
C ILE A 69 -20.00 -8.00 12.12
N ILE A 70 -20.96 -7.48 11.36
CA ILE A 70 -21.75 -8.24 10.41
C ILE A 70 -21.08 -8.03 9.05
N THR A 71 -20.43 -9.07 8.55
CA THR A 71 -19.79 -9.01 7.24
C THR A 71 -20.82 -9.28 6.14
N GLU A 72 -20.93 -8.36 5.17
CA GLU A 72 -21.72 -8.59 3.96
C GLU A 72 -21.34 -9.92 3.31
N GLY A 73 -22.32 -10.82 3.19
CA GLY A 73 -22.14 -12.16 2.62
C GLY A 73 -22.61 -13.31 3.51
N GLU A 74 -22.83 -13.08 4.80
CA GLU A 74 -23.63 -14.00 5.62
C GLU A 74 -25.09 -13.55 5.62
N LYS A 75 -25.94 -14.28 4.87
CA LYS A 75 -27.39 -14.15 4.99
C LYS A 75 -27.79 -14.35 6.45
N ASP A 76 -28.70 -13.52 6.94
CA ASP A 76 -29.35 -13.69 8.25
C ASP A 76 -29.77 -15.15 8.44
N LYS A 77 -29.31 -15.75 9.55
CA LYS A 77 -29.57 -17.17 9.77
C LYS A 77 -31.04 -17.35 10.13
N PRO A 78 -31.76 -18.24 9.40
CA PRO A 78 -33.10 -18.67 9.79
C PRO A 78 -33.16 -19.03 11.28
N ALA A 79 -34.30 -18.80 11.93
CA ALA A 79 -34.46 -19.09 13.36
C ALA A 79 -35.69 -19.98 13.63
N ASP A 80 -35.59 -20.84 14.65
CA ASP A 80 -36.71 -21.54 15.28
C ASP A 80 -36.87 -21.03 16.70
N ILE A 81 -37.97 -20.32 16.95
CA ILE A 81 -38.29 -19.71 18.23
C ILE A 81 -39.49 -20.44 18.82
N VAL A 82 -39.35 -20.94 20.05
CA VAL A 82 -40.47 -21.53 20.79
C VAL A 82 -40.79 -20.65 21.99
N LEU A 83 -41.96 -20.03 21.97
CA LEU A 83 -42.51 -19.27 23.09
C LEU A 83 -43.25 -20.23 24.02
N VAL A 84 -42.80 -20.33 25.26
CA VAL A 84 -43.39 -21.20 26.30
C VAL A 84 -43.99 -20.29 27.36
N LEU A 85 -45.30 -20.07 27.25
CA LEU A 85 -46.00 -18.98 27.91
C LEU A 85 -46.92 -19.50 29.01
N ASP A 86 -46.80 -18.92 30.20
CA ASP A 86 -47.62 -19.24 31.36
C ASP A 86 -49.06 -18.79 31.17
N GLN A 87 -49.97 -19.72 31.43
CA GLN A 87 -51.41 -19.58 31.35
C GLN A 87 -52.09 -19.84 32.70
N SER A 88 -51.32 -19.86 33.79
CA SER A 88 -51.84 -20.13 35.12
C SER A 88 -52.81 -19.05 35.60
N GLY A 89 -53.64 -19.38 36.60
CA GLY A 89 -54.65 -18.44 37.11
C GLY A 89 -54.07 -17.14 37.69
N SER A 90 -52.81 -17.13 38.13
CA SER A 90 -52.13 -15.91 38.61
C SER A 90 -51.91 -14.87 37.50
N MET A 91 -51.97 -15.28 36.23
CA MET A 91 -51.88 -14.37 35.09
C MET A 91 -53.13 -13.47 34.94
N GLU A 92 -54.24 -13.75 35.64
CA GLU A 92 -55.38 -12.82 35.78
C GLU A 92 -55.08 -11.66 36.75
N ASP A 93 -54.04 -11.78 37.59
CA ASP A 93 -53.66 -10.73 38.51
C ASP A 93 -53.12 -9.50 37.76
N ASP A 94 -53.31 -8.34 38.37
CA ASP A 94 -52.78 -7.08 37.88
C ASP A 94 -51.28 -6.97 38.21
N MET A 95 -50.51 -6.47 37.23
CA MET A 95 -49.21 -5.83 37.47
C MET A 95 -49.38 -4.31 37.49
N ALA A 96 -48.59 -3.63 38.30
CA ALA A 96 -48.65 -2.18 38.38
C ALA A 96 -47.87 -1.55 37.22
N SER A 97 -48.40 -0.46 36.68
CA SER A 97 -47.65 0.45 35.83
C SER A 97 -47.11 1.58 36.69
N TYR A 98 -45.87 1.99 36.46
CA TYR A 98 -45.20 2.99 37.28
C TYR A 98 -44.86 4.25 36.49
N GLY A 99 -44.78 5.37 37.20
CA GLY A 99 -44.20 6.62 36.74
C GLY A 99 -43.26 7.16 37.80
N PHE A 100 -42.51 8.19 37.45
CA PHE A 100 -41.51 8.79 38.34
C PHE A 100 -41.73 10.30 38.46
N ARG A 101 -41.59 10.82 39.67
CA ARG A 101 -41.65 12.25 39.94
C ARG A 101 -40.63 12.66 40.99
N GLU A 102 -40.20 13.92 40.93
CA GLU A 102 -39.14 14.45 41.78
C GLU A 102 -39.57 14.51 43.26
N TYR A 103 -38.68 14.10 44.17
CA TYR A 103 -38.84 14.39 45.59
C TYR A 103 -38.65 15.89 45.83
N SER A 104 -39.53 16.50 46.64
CA SER A 104 -39.41 17.91 47.03
C SER A 104 -38.89 18.05 48.46
N GLN A 105 -37.87 18.90 48.64
CA GLN A 105 -37.38 19.38 49.95
C GLN A 105 -36.99 18.26 50.94
N LYS A 106 -36.13 17.32 50.52
CA LYS A 106 -35.60 16.26 51.40
C LYS A 106 -34.13 16.51 51.72
N ASP A 107 -33.77 16.30 52.98
CA ASP A 107 -32.39 16.33 53.45
C ASP A 107 -31.71 14.95 53.36
N ASN A 108 -30.44 14.88 53.72
CA ASN A 108 -29.65 13.66 53.64
C ASN A 108 -30.23 12.51 54.49
N GLU A 109 -30.75 12.82 55.68
CA GLU A 109 -31.34 11.82 56.58
C GLU A 109 -32.65 11.26 56.03
N ASP A 110 -33.48 12.11 55.42
CA ASP A 110 -34.70 11.71 54.71
C ASP A 110 -34.39 10.77 53.55
N TYR A 111 -33.42 11.12 52.70
CA TYR A 111 -33.02 10.27 51.58
C TYR A 111 -32.34 8.98 52.03
N TYR A 112 -31.57 9.00 53.12
CA TYR A 112 -30.99 7.81 53.70
C TYR A 112 -32.07 6.79 54.12
N ARG A 113 -33.25 7.23 54.57
CA ARG A 113 -34.36 6.30 54.87
C ARG A 113 -34.98 5.67 53.63
N LEU A 114 -34.88 6.32 52.47
CA LEU A 114 -35.49 5.89 51.20
C LEU A 114 -34.61 4.95 50.37
N ARG A 115 -33.32 4.84 50.71
CA ARG A 115 -32.30 4.07 49.99
C ARG A 115 -32.66 2.60 49.74
N HIS A 116 -32.05 2.02 48.71
CA HIS A 116 -32.23 0.61 48.33
C HIS A 116 -31.37 -0.38 49.13
N ASN A 117 -30.27 0.08 49.76
CA ASN A 117 -29.44 -0.73 50.66
C ASN A 117 -29.96 -0.66 52.13
N ASN A 118 -31.06 -1.39 52.41
CA ASN A 118 -31.73 -1.49 53.71
C ASN A 118 -32.55 -0.26 54.17
N GLY A 119 -33.10 0.51 53.23
CA GLY A 119 -34.13 1.53 53.47
C GLY A 119 -35.50 1.08 52.96
N SER A 120 -36.40 2.03 52.69
CA SER A 120 -37.72 1.70 52.11
C SER A 120 -37.65 1.36 50.61
N GLY A 121 -36.50 1.50 49.96
CA GLY A 121 -36.29 1.12 48.56
C GLY A 121 -37.15 1.91 47.57
N ASN A 122 -37.31 3.21 47.78
CA ASN A 122 -38.01 4.10 46.85
C ASN A 122 -37.18 5.37 46.63
N LEU A 123 -35.91 5.21 46.26
CA LEU A 123 -35.04 6.33 45.95
C LEU A 123 -34.41 6.08 44.60
N TYR A 124 -34.78 6.90 43.62
CA TYR A 124 -34.33 6.74 42.25
C TYR A 124 -33.54 7.95 41.78
N HIS A 125 -32.55 7.72 40.93
CA HIS A 125 -31.84 8.76 40.21
C HIS A 125 -32.23 8.65 38.74
N LYS A 126 -32.61 9.78 38.14
CA LYS A 126 -32.83 9.81 36.70
C LYS A 126 -31.47 9.85 36.03
N THR A 127 -31.09 8.76 35.40
CA THR A 127 -29.83 8.65 34.68
C THR A 127 -29.85 9.56 33.46
N GLU A 128 -28.65 9.80 32.91
CA GLU A 128 -28.50 10.64 31.73
C GLU A 128 -29.33 10.15 30.55
N ASP A 129 -29.79 8.88 30.54
CA ASP A 129 -30.69 8.17 29.60
C ASP A 129 -32.21 8.40 29.80
N GLY A 130 -32.56 9.17 30.83
CA GLY A 130 -33.93 9.41 31.23
C GLY A 130 -34.65 8.23 31.85
N SER A 131 -34.00 7.06 31.94
CA SER A 131 -34.43 5.95 32.78
C SER A 131 -34.19 6.29 34.26
N TYR A 132 -34.72 5.47 35.16
CA TYR A 132 -34.65 5.71 36.60
C TYR A 132 -33.99 4.52 37.29
N ILE A 133 -32.83 4.76 37.89
CA ILE A 133 -32.05 3.71 38.57
C ILE A 133 -32.17 3.82 40.08
N SER A 134 -32.17 2.67 40.75
CA SER A 134 -32.25 2.60 42.21
C SER A 134 -30.97 3.12 42.89
N VAL A 135 -31.13 3.89 43.96
CA VAL A 135 -30.03 4.56 44.67
C VAL A 135 -29.80 3.95 46.04
N SER A 136 -28.54 3.59 46.30
CA SER A 136 -28.02 3.24 47.61
C SER A 136 -27.40 4.45 48.28
N VAL A 137 -27.46 4.50 49.61
CA VAL A 137 -26.85 5.57 50.40
C VAL A 137 -26.10 4.96 51.57
N VAL A 138 -24.87 5.38 51.80
CA VAL A 138 -24.11 5.03 53.01
C VAL A 138 -23.68 6.31 53.71
N TYR A 139 -23.42 6.28 55.01
CA TYR A 139 -22.85 7.42 55.71
C TYR A 139 -21.60 7.06 56.50
N LYS A 140 -20.78 8.08 56.73
CA LYS A 140 -19.59 8.04 57.59
C LYS A 140 -19.70 9.12 58.67
N ASP A 141 -19.64 8.68 59.93
CA ASP A 141 -19.63 9.59 61.09
C ASP A 141 -18.29 10.33 61.23
N HIS A 142 -18.37 11.60 61.60
CA HIS A 142 -17.26 12.37 62.15
C HIS A 142 -17.52 12.59 63.63
N TYR A 143 -16.51 12.38 64.49
CA TYR A 143 -16.70 12.45 65.95
C TYR A 143 -16.08 13.72 66.54
N GLY A 144 -16.88 14.45 67.31
CA GLY A 144 -16.41 15.43 68.28
C GLY A 144 -16.12 14.78 69.64
N TYR A 145 -15.34 15.45 70.49
CA TYR A 145 -14.96 14.93 71.82
C TYR A 145 -15.47 15.84 72.94
N GLU A 146 -16.48 15.37 73.67
CA GLU A 146 -17.05 16.09 74.81
C GLU A 146 -16.38 15.67 76.12
N MET A 147 -15.91 16.64 76.90
CA MET A 147 -15.27 16.36 78.19
C MET A 147 -16.27 15.79 79.19
N ILE A 148 -15.95 14.64 79.79
CA ILE A 148 -16.77 14.02 80.82
C ILE A 148 -16.44 14.70 82.16
N THR A 149 -17.29 15.63 82.61
CA THR A 149 -17.06 16.40 83.85
C THR A 149 -17.48 15.67 85.12
N SER A 150 -18.23 14.57 85.00
CA SER A 150 -18.76 13.80 86.14
C SER A 150 -19.03 12.36 85.73
N GLY A 151 -18.01 11.50 85.71
CA GLY A 151 -18.17 10.10 85.32
C GLY A 151 -17.97 9.08 86.44
N ARG A 152 -18.54 7.89 86.28
CA ARG A 152 -18.40 6.74 87.20
C ARG A 152 -18.22 5.44 86.42
N ASN A 153 -17.59 4.45 87.04
CA ASN A 153 -17.24 3.18 86.40
C ASN A 153 -18.42 2.54 85.65
N ASN A 154 -19.49 2.17 86.35
CA ASN A 154 -20.68 1.54 85.80
C ASN A 154 -21.94 1.87 86.62
N SER A 155 -22.05 3.14 87.03
CA SER A 155 -23.21 3.63 87.77
C SER A 155 -24.41 3.70 86.83
N SER A 156 -25.44 2.85 87.04
CA SER A 156 -26.76 3.01 86.44
C SER A 156 -27.68 3.72 87.44
N GLY A 157 -27.68 5.05 87.44
CA GLY A 157 -28.56 5.80 88.32
C GLY A 157 -29.95 5.92 87.71
N GLY A 158 -31.00 5.68 88.51
CA GLY A 158 -32.39 5.94 88.13
C GLY A 158 -32.64 7.40 87.69
N TRP A 159 -33.88 7.66 87.24
CA TRP A 159 -34.34 8.95 86.71
C TRP A 159 -33.70 10.17 87.39
N GLY A 160 -32.85 10.92 86.66
CA GLY A 160 -32.17 12.13 87.14
C GLY A 160 -30.68 11.99 87.52
N SER A 161 -30.02 10.86 87.25
CA SER A 161 -28.57 10.70 87.50
C SER A 161 -27.72 11.65 86.65
N LYS A 162 -26.90 12.49 87.30
CA LYS A 162 -26.01 13.49 86.67
C LYS A 162 -24.63 12.95 86.24
N TYR A 163 -24.41 11.64 86.30
CA TYR A 163 -23.09 11.03 86.07
C TYR A 163 -23.04 10.23 84.76
N THR A 164 -21.99 10.43 83.96
CA THR A 164 -21.70 9.66 82.76
C THR A 164 -21.15 8.29 83.13
N ASN A 165 -21.76 7.22 82.63
CA ASN A 165 -21.31 5.85 82.88
C ASN A 165 -20.18 5.47 81.90
N TYR A 166 -18.96 5.27 82.42
CA TYR A 166 -17.79 4.94 81.59
C TYR A 166 -17.90 3.57 80.94
N TRP A 167 -18.38 2.55 81.66
CA TRP A 167 -18.48 1.18 81.14
C TRP A 167 -19.49 1.06 80.00
N ASN A 168 -20.64 1.72 80.10
CA ASN A 168 -21.63 1.73 79.02
C ASN A 168 -21.09 2.42 77.77
N ASN A 169 -20.28 3.47 77.95
CA ASN A 169 -19.66 4.23 76.87
C ASN A 169 -18.27 3.73 76.45
N ARG A 170 -17.82 2.58 76.94
CA ARG A 170 -16.43 2.09 76.80
C ARG A 170 -15.88 2.03 75.36
N ASN A 171 -16.75 1.92 74.35
CA ASN A 171 -16.34 1.91 72.95
C ASN A 171 -16.03 3.32 72.41
N ASN A 172 -16.51 4.36 73.10
CA ASN A 172 -16.48 5.76 72.69
C ASN A 172 -15.71 6.64 73.69
N LEU A 173 -14.91 6.06 74.59
CA LEU A 173 -14.10 6.81 75.54
C LEU A 173 -12.73 7.14 74.97
N TYR A 174 -12.31 8.40 75.16
CA TYR A 174 -11.03 8.91 74.70
C TYR A 174 -10.35 9.70 75.82
N ALA A 175 -9.03 9.76 75.79
CA ALA A 175 -8.22 10.60 76.65
C ALA A 175 -7.36 11.51 75.78
N ARG A 176 -7.14 12.74 76.22
CA ARG A 176 -6.25 13.65 75.52
C ARG A 176 -4.83 13.48 76.06
N VAL A 177 -3.84 13.28 75.20
CA VAL A 177 -2.44 13.09 75.57
C VAL A 177 -1.58 13.91 74.62
N ASN A 178 -0.81 14.87 75.16
CA ASN A 178 0.01 15.79 74.36
C ASN A 178 -0.79 16.54 73.28
N GLY A 179 -2.04 16.87 73.57
CA GLY A 179 -2.91 17.60 72.65
C GLY A 179 -3.78 16.75 71.73
N GLU A 180 -3.52 15.44 71.57
CA GLU A 180 -4.27 14.52 70.69
C GLU A 180 -5.20 13.58 71.46
N TYR A 181 -6.33 13.18 70.85
CA TYR A 181 -7.28 12.25 71.46
C TYR A 181 -6.94 10.80 71.11
N GLN A 182 -6.76 9.98 72.13
CA GLN A 182 -6.47 8.55 72.01
C GLN A 182 -7.58 7.71 72.66
N GLN A 183 -7.94 6.59 72.05
CA GLN A 183 -9.01 5.73 72.54
C GLN A 183 -8.61 5.05 73.86
N VAL A 184 -9.56 4.97 74.80
CA VAL A 184 -9.38 4.32 76.10
C VAL A 184 -10.14 3.02 76.15
N THR A 185 -9.41 1.93 76.37
CA THR A 185 -10.00 0.62 76.63
C THR A 185 -10.29 0.47 78.12
N VAL A 186 -11.54 0.10 78.45
CA VAL A 186 -11.95 -0.22 79.83
C VAL A 186 -12.10 -1.72 79.99
N LYS A 187 -11.33 -2.31 80.91
CA LYS A 187 -11.47 -3.73 81.30
C LYS A 187 -12.13 -3.81 82.68
N ARG A 188 -13.08 -4.74 82.82
CA ARG A 188 -13.78 -5.02 84.08
C ARG A 188 -13.52 -6.45 84.51
N GLU A 189 -13.00 -6.62 85.73
CA GLU A 189 -12.65 -7.92 86.30
C GLU A 189 -13.32 -8.09 87.67
N TRP A 190 -13.78 -9.31 87.98
CA TRP A 190 -14.42 -9.64 89.25
C TRP A 190 -13.42 -10.29 90.20
N ASN A 191 -13.24 -9.73 91.40
CA ASN A 191 -12.20 -10.21 92.32
C ASN A 191 -12.61 -11.40 93.21
N GLY A 192 -13.78 -12.01 92.98
CA GLY A 192 -14.20 -13.26 93.65
C GLY A 192 -14.73 -13.11 95.09
N GLY A 193 -15.65 -14.01 95.49
CA GLY A 193 -16.21 -14.09 96.85
C GLY A 193 -17.62 -13.48 97.02
N ILE A 194 -18.28 -13.78 98.15
CA ILE A 194 -19.67 -13.35 98.47
C ILE A 194 -19.76 -11.82 98.72
N PHE A 195 -18.65 -11.16 99.02
CA PHE A 195 -18.51 -9.70 99.16
C PHE A 195 -17.56 -9.08 98.12
N GLY A 196 -17.33 -9.78 96.99
CA GLY A 196 -16.45 -9.29 95.94
C GLY A 196 -16.97 -8.01 95.26
N GLU A 197 -16.08 -7.25 94.65
CA GLU A 197 -16.43 -6.12 93.80
C GLU A 197 -15.69 -6.17 92.47
N TYR A 198 -16.21 -5.45 91.47
CA TYR A 198 -15.56 -5.30 90.18
C TYR A 198 -14.43 -4.28 90.25
N THR A 199 -13.29 -4.59 89.65
CA THR A 199 -12.22 -3.62 89.36
C THR A 199 -12.26 -3.24 87.89
N TYR A 200 -12.20 -1.94 87.64
CA TYR A 200 -12.16 -1.31 86.34
C TYR A 200 -10.76 -0.78 86.08
N THR A 201 -10.15 -1.19 84.98
CA THR A 201 -8.83 -0.73 84.52
C THR A 201 -9.00 0.03 83.21
N TYR A 202 -8.51 1.27 83.17
CA TYR A 202 -8.58 2.16 82.01
C TYR A 202 -7.19 2.25 81.39
N THR A 203 -7.10 1.93 80.10
CA THR A 203 -5.83 1.78 79.39
C THR A 203 -5.87 2.54 78.08
N LEU A 204 -4.82 3.30 77.77
CA LEU A 204 -4.61 3.92 76.45
C LEU A 204 -4.29 2.85 75.40
N SER A 205 -4.37 3.23 74.12
CA SER A 205 -4.04 2.38 72.99
C SER A 205 -2.58 1.88 73.00
N ASP A 206 -1.65 2.63 73.58
CA ASP A 206 -0.24 2.24 73.74
C ASP A 206 0.02 1.27 74.91
N GLY A 207 -1.03 0.90 75.66
CA GLY A 207 -0.96 -0.01 76.81
C GLY A 207 -0.75 0.66 78.16
N THR A 208 -0.61 1.99 78.21
CA THR A 208 -0.47 2.76 79.46
C THR A 208 -1.75 2.70 80.28
N VAL A 209 -1.66 2.29 81.54
CA VAL A 209 -2.81 2.24 82.46
C VAL A 209 -2.96 3.58 83.16
N ILE A 210 -4.04 4.30 82.84
CA ILE A 210 -4.30 5.67 83.29
C ILE A 210 -5.21 5.73 84.52
N ALA A 211 -5.93 4.66 84.85
CA ALA A 211 -6.65 4.53 86.12
C ALA A 211 -6.98 3.06 86.47
N ARG A 212 -7.06 2.78 87.77
CA ARG A 212 -7.72 1.59 88.33
C ARG A 212 -8.71 2.02 89.40
N SER A 213 -9.93 1.50 89.34
CA SER A 213 -11.01 1.90 90.24
C SER A 213 -11.88 0.70 90.60
N SER A 214 -12.25 0.57 91.86
CA SER A 214 -13.07 -0.54 92.35
C SER A 214 -14.52 -0.12 92.62
N GLY A 215 -15.43 -1.07 92.45
CA GLY A 215 -16.88 -0.88 92.60
C GLY A 215 -17.56 -0.28 91.37
N ASN A 216 -18.83 -0.65 91.15
CA ASN A 216 -19.64 -0.14 90.02
C ASN A 216 -19.86 1.38 90.11
N ASP A 217 -20.04 1.93 91.32
CA ASP A 217 -20.21 3.37 91.54
C ASP A 217 -18.89 4.13 91.77
N GLY A 218 -17.76 3.45 91.56
CA GLY A 218 -16.43 4.03 91.75
C GLY A 218 -16.19 5.24 90.84
N ASN A 219 -15.56 6.28 91.40
CA ASN A 219 -15.13 7.47 90.67
C ASN A 219 -13.62 7.35 90.37
N PRO A 220 -13.22 6.87 89.18
CA PRO A 220 -11.81 6.71 88.83
C PRO A 220 -11.11 8.08 88.80
N SER A 221 -9.90 8.12 89.34
CA SER A 221 -8.99 9.27 89.19
C SER A 221 -7.97 8.94 88.11
N PHE A 222 -7.93 9.73 87.05
CA PHE A 222 -7.04 9.50 85.91
C PHE A 222 -5.71 10.24 86.07
N SER A 223 -4.62 9.60 85.68
CA SER A 223 -3.28 10.18 85.60
C SER A 223 -2.69 9.98 84.20
N ASP A 224 -1.59 10.69 83.91
CA ASP A 224 -0.81 10.54 82.67
C ASP A 224 -1.56 10.93 81.39
N ILE A 225 -2.62 11.73 81.53
CA ILE A 225 -3.42 12.30 80.45
C ILE A 225 -3.66 13.80 80.71
N ASP A 226 -3.85 14.57 79.65
CA ASP A 226 -4.10 16.01 79.72
C ASP A 226 -5.41 16.28 80.48
N GLY A 227 -5.34 17.13 81.50
CA GLY A 227 -6.51 17.55 82.28
C GLY A 227 -7.11 16.48 83.20
N ASN A 228 -6.54 15.26 83.26
CA ASN A 228 -7.01 14.15 84.10
C ASN A 228 -8.50 13.81 83.91
N GLN A 229 -9.04 14.01 82.70
CA GLN A 229 -10.42 13.73 82.34
C GLN A 229 -10.49 12.86 81.08
N LEU A 230 -11.54 12.03 81.00
CA LEU A 230 -11.91 11.35 79.77
C LEU A 230 -12.90 12.18 78.96
N TYR A 231 -13.00 11.86 77.69
CA TYR A 231 -13.88 12.47 76.71
C TYR A 231 -14.77 11.40 76.09
N LEU A 232 -15.99 11.76 75.77
CA LEU A 232 -16.91 10.93 75.00
C LEU A 232 -16.83 11.36 73.53
N ALA A 233 -16.57 10.41 72.64
CA ALA A 233 -16.76 10.62 71.22
C ALA A 233 -18.26 10.69 70.92
N VAL A 234 -18.72 11.84 70.42
CA VAL A 234 -20.10 12.11 70.03
C VAL A 234 -20.09 12.37 68.53
N ALA A 235 -20.93 11.64 67.78
CA ALA A 235 -21.04 11.86 66.35
C ALA A 235 -21.55 13.30 66.10
N ASP A 236 -20.79 14.06 65.32
CA ASP A 236 -21.19 15.38 64.87
C ASP A 236 -22.06 15.22 63.63
N GLU A 237 -23.37 15.19 63.85
CA GLU A 237 -24.39 15.05 62.81
C GLU A 237 -24.33 16.17 61.76
N SER A 238 -23.74 17.32 62.08
CA SER A 238 -23.53 18.41 61.11
C SER A 238 -22.35 18.16 60.17
N GLN A 239 -21.49 17.18 60.49
CA GLN A 239 -20.32 16.81 59.71
C GLN A 239 -20.40 15.38 59.14
N ARG A 240 -21.48 14.64 59.39
CA ARG A 240 -21.70 13.31 58.81
C ARG A 240 -21.72 13.36 57.29
N GLU A 241 -20.93 12.52 56.62
CA GLU A 241 -20.86 12.47 55.16
C GLU A 241 -21.75 11.34 54.64
N TYR A 242 -22.70 11.66 53.76
CA TYR A 242 -23.59 10.73 53.07
C TYR A 242 -23.13 10.56 51.63
N THR A 243 -22.82 9.33 51.22
CA THR A 243 -22.42 8.99 49.85
C THR A 243 -23.55 8.25 49.15
N TYR A 244 -23.99 8.81 48.02
CA TYR A 244 -25.05 8.29 47.17
C TYR A 244 -24.43 7.53 46.01
N THR A 245 -24.89 6.30 45.77
CA THR A 245 -24.36 5.44 44.72
C THR A 245 -25.48 4.71 44.00
N TYR A 246 -25.30 4.39 42.73
CA TYR A 246 -26.08 3.34 42.07
C TYR A 246 -25.15 2.25 41.56
N THR A 247 -25.68 1.05 41.34
CA THR A 247 -24.96 -0.05 40.70
C THR A 247 -25.61 -0.29 39.35
N ASP A 248 -24.81 -0.25 38.29
CA ASP A 248 -25.31 -0.49 36.93
C ASP A 248 -25.51 -2.00 36.65
N GLU A 249 -26.03 -2.31 35.45
CA GLU A 249 -26.35 -3.68 35.02
C GLU A 249 -25.11 -4.61 35.05
N THR A 250 -23.89 -4.05 35.00
CA THR A 250 -22.60 -4.80 35.06
C THR A 250 -22.10 -5.06 36.49
N GLY A 251 -22.87 -4.64 37.49
CA GLY A 251 -22.48 -4.73 38.90
C GLY A 251 -21.47 -3.66 39.33
N LYS A 252 -21.17 -2.67 38.49
CA LYS A 252 -20.24 -1.59 38.82
C LYS A 252 -20.97 -0.51 39.62
N THR A 253 -20.50 -0.28 40.85
CA THR A 253 -21.00 0.79 41.71
C THR A 253 -20.40 2.14 41.29
N THR A 254 -21.26 3.11 40.99
CA THR A 254 -20.90 4.48 40.62
C THR A 254 -21.36 5.44 41.71
N GLU A 255 -20.48 6.34 42.15
CA GLU A 255 -20.81 7.43 43.07
C GLU A 255 -21.54 8.55 42.32
N ILE A 256 -22.72 8.92 42.82
CA ILE A 256 -23.53 10.03 42.32
C ILE A 256 -23.01 11.33 42.93
N GLU A 257 -22.97 11.39 44.26
CA GLU A 257 -22.35 12.47 45.01
C GLU A 257 -22.09 12.07 46.47
N THR A 258 -21.31 12.90 47.16
CA THR A 258 -21.20 12.92 48.62
C THR A 258 -21.67 14.26 49.17
N SER A 259 -22.52 14.23 50.21
CA SER A 259 -23.16 15.38 50.86
C SER A 259 -22.93 15.37 52.37
N THR A 260 -22.64 16.53 52.98
CA THR A 260 -22.24 16.62 54.40
C THR A 260 -23.31 17.28 55.27
N GLY A 261 -23.64 16.65 56.40
CA GLY A 261 -24.59 17.09 57.43
C GLY A 261 -25.99 16.50 57.26
N ASN A 262 -26.62 16.07 58.35
CA ASN A 262 -27.94 15.41 58.31
C ASN A 262 -29.03 16.28 57.65
N ASP A 263 -29.10 17.55 58.04
CA ASP A 263 -30.14 18.50 57.60
C ASP A 263 -29.79 19.19 56.26
N THR A 264 -28.75 18.72 55.57
CA THR A 264 -28.30 19.29 54.29
C THR A 264 -29.03 18.64 53.12
N MET A 265 -29.50 19.44 52.17
CA MET A 265 -30.06 18.95 50.92
C MET A 265 -28.94 18.61 49.91
N PRO A 266 -28.86 17.36 49.41
CA PRO A 266 -27.91 16.99 48.36
C PRO A 266 -28.13 17.81 47.08
N ARG A 267 -27.11 17.94 46.22
CA ARG A 267 -27.22 18.73 44.98
C ARG A 267 -28.01 17.98 43.90
N THR A 268 -27.96 16.65 43.93
CA THR A 268 -28.63 15.78 42.97
C THR A 268 -30.11 15.74 43.25
N VAL A 269 -30.90 15.81 42.18
CA VAL A 269 -32.33 15.58 42.24
C VAL A 269 -32.61 14.08 42.23
N PHE A 270 -33.38 13.62 43.22
CA PHE A 270 -33.82 12.24 43.32
C PHE A 270 -35.34 12.14 43.12
N TYR A 271 -35.78 10.96 42.70
CA TYR A 271 -37.13 10.68 42.23
C TYR A 271 -37.77 9.58 43.08
N GLU A 272 -39.09 9.68 43.21
CA GLU A 272 -39.94 8.62 43.72
C GLU A 272 -40.62 7.90 42.56
N ARG A 273 -40.69 6.57 42.67
CA ARG A 273 -41.55 5.76 41.81
C ARG A 273 -42.96 5.74 42.40
N TYR A 274 -43.97 5.98 41.56
CA TYR A 274 -45.38 5.97 41.95
C TYR A 274 -46.21 5.19 40.93
N VAL A 275 -47.31 4.59 41.37
CA VAL A 275 -48.20 3.81 40.51
C VAL A 275 -49.02 4.76 39.61
N THR A 276 -48.93 4.58 38.29
CA THR A 276 -49.69 5.33 37.27
C THR A 276 -50.94 4.59 36.81
N GLY A 277 -50.98 3.27 36.96
CA GLY A 277 -52.11 2.40 36.58
C GLY A 277 -51.85 0.94 36.96
N SER A 278 -52.73 0.04 36.52
CA SER A 278 -52.52 -1.41 36.55
C SER A 278 -53.00 -2.04 35.24
N THR A 279 -52.39 -3.17 34.86
CA THR A 279 -52.77 -3.96 33.68
C THR A 279 -52.67 -5.44 34.05
N GLN A 280 -53.58 -6.28 33.56
CA GLN A 280 -53.51 -7.72 33.79
C GLN A 280 -52.23 -8.28 33.20
N LYS A 281 -51.55 -9.17 33.94
CA LYS A 281 -50.28 -9.75 33.50
C LYS A 281 -50.39 -10.46 32.15
N LEU A 282 -51.50 -11.16 31.90
CA LEU A 282 -51.76 -11.80 30.61
C LEU A 282 -51.86 -10.79 29.46
N GLU A 283 -52.52 -9.65 29.66
CA GLU A 283 -52.67 -8.63 28.61
C GLU A 283 -51.35 -7.90 28.34
N ALA A 284 -50.55 -7.68 29.39
CA ALA A 284 -49.18 -7.19 29.25
C ALA A 284 -48.29 -8.18 28.47
N LEU A 285 -48.41 -9.48 28.78
CA LEU A 285 -47.70 -10.52 28.05
C LEU A 285 -48.13 -10.59 26.58
N LYS A 286 -49.43 -10.56 26.28
CA LYS A 286 -49.94 -10.53 24.89
C LYS A 286 -49.35 -9.35 24.13
N THR A 287 -49.36 -8.16 24.73
CA THR A 287 -48.77 -6.96 24.13
C THR A 287 -47.28 -7.13 23.82
N ALA A 288 -46.50 -7.60 24.80
CA ALA A 288 -45.05 -7.80 24.64
C ALA A 288 -44.73 -8.86 23.58
N VAL A 289 -45.46 -9.98 23.59
CA VAL A 289 -45.29 -11.06 22.62
C VAL A 289 -45.72 -10.62 21.22
N THR A 290 -46.81 -9.86 21.07
CA THR A 290 -47.19 -9.28 19.77
C THR A 290 -46.10 -8.34 19.23
N GLY A 291 -45.51 -7.50 20.08
CA GLY A 291 -44.35 -6.66 19.69
C GLY A 291 -43.17 -7.49 19.20
N PHE A 292 -42.81 -8.54 19.95
CA PHE A 292 -41.76 -9.49 19.58
C PHE A 292 -42.04 -10.20 18.25
N VAL A 293 -43.24 -10.75 18.07
CA VAL A 293 -43.69 -11.45 16.86
C VAL A 293 -43.62 -10.53 15.65
N ASN A 294 -44.07 -9.28 15.78
CA ASN A 294 -43.99 -8.27 14.73
C ASN A 294 -42.53 -7.93 14.36
N SER A 295 -41.65 -7.85 15.35
CA SER A 295 -40.22 -7.62 15.12
C SER A 295 -39.58 -8.79 14.35
N VAL A 296 -39.87 -10.03 14.73
CA VAL A 296 -39.40 -11.22 13.99
C VAL A 296 -40.00 -11.29 12.57
N ALA A 297 -41.26 -10.90 12.41
CA ALA A 297 -41.93 -10.83 11.10
C ALA A 297 -41.30 -9.78 10.18
N ALA A 298 -40.95 -8.61 10.70
CA ALA A 298 -40.26 -7.56 9.95
C ALA A 298 -38.87 -8.07 9.49
N LYS A 299 -38.15 -8.80 10.36
CA LYS A 299 -36.84 -9.40 10.04
C LYS A 299 -36.92 -10.51 8.99
N ALA A 300 -38.05 -11.20 8.92
CA ALA A 300 -38.25 -12.22 7.88
C ALA A 300 -38.24 -11.65 6.46
N ALA A 301 -38.40 -10.33 6.29
CA ALA A 301 -38.38 -9.64 5.00
C ALA A 301 -36.98 -9.35 4.46
N GLY A 302 -35.90 -9.71 5.16
CA GLY A 302 -34.54 -9.49 4.66
C GLY A 302 -34.13 -8.01 4.61
N GLU A 303 -33.13 -7.73 3.79
CA GLU A 303 -32.44 -6.44 3.70
C GLU A 303 -33.30 -5.40 2.98
N ASP A 304 -34.11 -5.84 2.00
CA ASP A 304 -34.97 -4.96 1.23
C ASP A 304 -36.25 -4.53 1.99
N GLY A 305 -36.56 -5.21 3.10
CA GLY A 305 -37.74 -4.96 3.93
C GLY A 305 -39.06 -5.32 3.25
N GLU A 306 -39.03 -6.06 2.14
CA GLU A 306 -40.18 -6.48 1.34
C GLU A 306 -40.36 -8.01 1.37
N LEU A 307 -41.43 -8.48 2.01
CA LEU A 307 -41.74 -9.92 2.04
C LEU A 307 -42.07 -10.49 0.64
N GLY A 308 -41.56 -11.69 0.36
CA GLY A 308 -41.78 -12.46 -0.87
C GLY A 308 -40.65 -12.33 -1.90
N THR A 309 -39.51 -11.78 -1.50
CA THR A 309 -38.32 -11.55 -2.32
C THR A 309 -37.27 -12.65 -2.09
N ALA A 310 -36.09 -12.52 -2.70
CA ALA A 310 -35.08 -13.60 -2.70
C ALA A 310 -34.16 -13.58 -1.45
N ASP A 311 -34.20 -12.49 -0.69
CA ASP A 311 -33.47 -12.23 0.55
C ASP A 311 -34.29 -12.53 1.81
N ASP A 312 -35.60 -12.80 1.69
CA ASP A 312 -36.45 -13.31 2.77
C ASP A 312 -35.75 -14.39 3.62
N VAL A 313 -35.86 -14.22 4.93
CA VAL A 313 -35.29 -15.12 5.93
C VAL A 313 -36.40 -15.94 6.57
N ASP A 314 -36.30 -17.26 6.46
CA ASP A 314 -37.25 -18.20 7.06
C ASP A 314 -37.09 -18.20 8.59
N HIS A 315 -37.62 -17.21 9.29
CA HIS A 315 -37.83 -17.27 10.74
C HIS A 315 -39.14 -17.98 11.05
N ARG A 316 -39.14 -18.86 12.06
CA ARG A 316 -40.32 -19.61 12.51
C ARG A 316 -40.59 -19.41 13.99
N ILE A 317 -41.86 -19.25 14.34
CA ILE A 317 -42.33 -19.15 15.73
C ILE A 317 -43.32 -20.27 16.03
N ALA A 318 -43.16 -20.91 17.18
CA ALA A 318 -44.17 -21.77 17.80
C ALA A 318 -44.61 -21.18 19.14
N VAL A 319 -45.91 -21.19 19.41
CA VAL A 319 -46.51 -20.71 20.66
C VAL A 319 -47.06 -21.90 21.44
N VAL A 320 -46.58 -22.04 22.67
CA VAL A 320 -46.97 -23.09 23.63
C VAL A 320 -47.52 -22.40 24.88
N GLY A 321 -48.75 -22.76 25.27
CA GLY A 321 -49.35 -22.30 26.52
C GLY A 321 -49.35 -23.41 27.58
N PHE A 322 -49.05 -23.10 28.83
CA PHE A 322 -49.05 -24.11 29.91
C PHE A 322 -49.74 -23.66 31.20
N ALA A 323 -50.52 -24.55 31.81
CA ALA A 323 -51.12 -24.31 33.13
C ALA A 323 -51.50 -25.61 33.87
N SER A 324 -52.53 -26.33 33.42
CA SER A 324 -53.04 -27.55 34.06
C SER A 324 -53.34 -28.67 33.05
N GLN A 325 -53.18 -29.93 33.47
CA GLN A 325 -53.41 -31.12 32.63
C GLN A 325 -54.83 -31.71 32.78
N SER A 326 -55.46 -31.56 33.96
CA SER A 326 -56.81 -32.05 34.22
C SER A 326 -57.43 -31.33 35.44
N GLY A 327 -58.71 -30.92 35.33
CA GLY A 327 -59.44 -30.22 36.39
C GLY A 327 -58.94 -28.80 36.62
N SER A 328 -59.83 -27.81 36.50
CA SER A 328 -59.50 -26.37 36.37
C SER A 328 -58.93 -26.02 34.98
N GLY A 329 -59.77 -26.10 33.95
CA GLY A 329 -59.51 -25.46 32.64
C GLY A 329 -58.93 -26.33 31.52
N ASN A 330 -58.09 -27.35 31.80
CA ASN A 330 -57.32 -28.08 30.77
C ASN A 330 -56.53 -27.14 29.83
N ASN A 331 -55.82 -26.19 30.43
CA ASN A 331 -55.28 -25.00 29.76
C ASN A 331 -53.77 -25.13 29.45
N THR A 332 -53.37 -26.30 28.95
CA THR A 332 -52.00 -26.61 28.49
C THR A 332 -52.07 -27.12 27.06
N GLU A 333 -51.52 -26.38 26.10
CA GLU A 333 -51.86 -26.52 24.68
C GLU A 333 -50.68 -26.11 23.76
N LEU A 334 -50.58 -26.75 22.60
CA LEU A 334 -49.85 -26.20 21.44
C LEU A 334 -50.80 -25.21 20.76
N LEU A 335 -50.47 -23.91 20.71
CA LEU A 335 -51.43 -22.87 20.32
C LEU A 335 -51.31 -22.43 18.85
N SER A 336 -50.11 -22.38 18.28
CA SER A 336 -49.87 -21.93 16.90
C SER A 336 -50.10 -23.04 15.86
N ILE A 337 -51.27 -23.67 15.90
CA ILE A 337 -51.72 -24.72 14.98
C ILE A 337 -53.25 -24.69 14.87
N ALA A 338 -53.83 -25.05 13.73
CA ALA A 338 -55.29 -25.12 13.60
C ALA A 338 -55.90 -26.16 14.56
N GLY A 339 -57.00 -25.82 15.23
CA GLY A 339 -57.66 -26.73 16.16
C GLY A 339 -58.66 -26.06 17.10
N GLU A 340 -58.94 -26.71 18.23
CA GLU A 340 -59.86 -26.21 19.26
C GLU A 340 -59.12 -26.13 20.60
N ASN A 341 -58.71 -24.92 20.99
CA ASN A 341 -58.22 -24.66 22.34
C ASN A 341 -59.32 -24.80 23.40
N SER A 342 -58.91 -24.64 24.65
CA SER A 342 -59.73 -24.76 25.84
C SER A 342 -60.60 -23.53 26.16
N GLN A 343 -60.71 -22.53 25.29
CA GLN A 343 -61.17 -21.18 25.67
C GLN A 343 -62.51 -21.09 26.43
N VAL A 344 -62.42 -20.44 27.59
CA VAL A 344 -63.46 -19.59 28.17
C VAL A 344 -63.03 -18.14 27.87
N GLY A 345 -63.67 -17.43 26.92
CA GLY A 345 -63.56 -15.96 26.91
C GLY A 345 -63.46 -15.15 25.61
N SER A 346 -63.42 -15.69 24.38
CA SER A 346 -63.51 -14.84 23.17
C SER A 346 -64.29 -15.49 22.02
N SER A 347 -65.03 -14.67 21.29
CA SER A 347 -65.94 -15.05 20.21
C SER A 347 -65.20 -15.17 18.87
N GLY A 348 -64.93 -16.39 18.40
CA GLY A 348 -64.28 -16.59 17.09
C GLY A 348 -63.87 -18.03 16.76
N GLU A 349 -63.15 -18.18 15.66
CA GLU A 349 -62.42 -19.41 15.30
C GLU A 349 -61.35 -19.69 16.36
N THR A 350 -61.31 -20.90 16.90
CA THR A 350 -60.29 -21.34 17.87
C THR A 350 -59.04 -21.85 17.15
N VAL A 351 -57.89 -21.85 17.83
CA VAL A 351 -56.65 -22.50 17.40
C VAL A 351 -56.15 -23.42 18.50
N GLY A 352 -55.31 -24.39 18.20
CA GLY A 352 -54.52 -25.15 19.16
C GLY A 352 -54.97 -26.59 19.43
N VAL A 353 -54.08 -27.37 20.05
CA VAL A 353 -54.31 -28.77 20.45
C VAL A 353 -53.94 -28.96 21.93
N LYS A 354 -54.87 -29.53 22.69
CA LYS A 354 -54.73 -29.82 24.13
C LYS A 354 -53.66 -30.86 24.39
N TYR A 355 -52.93 -30.70 25.51
CA TYR A 355 -51.80 -31.55 25.88
C TYR A 355 -52.05 -33.06 25.74
N GLY A 356 -53.20 -33.54 26.23
CA GLY A 356 -53.55 -34.96 26.19
C GLY A 356 -53.87 -35.50 24.78
N ASP A 357 -54.16 -34.63 23.82
CA ASP A 357 -54.55 -34.95 22.45
C ASP A 357 -53.39 -34.72 21.45
N ILE A 358 -52.20 -34.37 21.93
CA ILE A 358 -51.04 -34.12 21.07
C ILE A 358 -50.53 -35.44 20.46
N HIS A 359 -50.30 -35.41 19.14
CA HIS A 359 -49.64 -36.47 18.38
C HIS A 359 -48.36 -35.93 17.75
N ASN A 360 -47.46 -36.84 17.35
CA ASN A 360 -46.17 -36.48 16.75
C ASN A 360 -46.29 -35.51 15.56
N SER A 361 -47.36 -35.59 14.78
CA SER A 361 -47.61 -34.71 13.63
C SER A 361 -47.86 -33.26 14.03
N HIS A 362 -48.41 -33.00 15.22
CA HIS A 362 -48.68 -31.64 15.68
C HIS A 362 -47.37 -30.89 15.99
N TYR A 363 -46.38 -31.56 16.58
CA TYR A 363 -45.07 -30.97 16.85
C TYR A 363 -44.33 -30.50 15.59
N THR A 364 -44.58 -31.13 14.43
CA THR A 364 -44.03 -30.70 13.14
C THR A 364 -44.81 -29.57 12.46
N GLN A 365 -46.03 -29.28 12.92
CA GLN A 365 -46.94 -28.31 12.30
C GLN A 365 -47.04 -26.99 13.06
N VAL A 366 -46.54 -26.93 14.29
CA VAL A 366 -46.75 -25.78 15.19
C VAL A 366 -45.75 -24.64 14.97
N LEU A 367 -44.62 -24.89 14.30
CA LEU A 367 -43.69 -23.85 13.86
C LEU A 367 -44.25 -23.15 12.63
N GLN A 368 -44.59 -21.87 12.76
CA GLN A 368 -45.18 -21.03 11.72
C GLN A 368 -44.13 -20.14 11.08
N ASP A 369 -44.12 -20.08 9.75
CA ASP A 369 -43.19 -19.27 8.95
C ASP A 369 -43.62 -17.80 8.93
N MET A 370 -42.75 -16.96 9.49
CA MET A 370 -43.01 -15.53 9.70
C MET A 370 -42.89 -14.70 8.41
N SER A 371 -42.29 -15.26 7.35
CA SER A 371 -42.31 -14.64 6.01
C SER A 371 -43.70 -14.73 5.36
N THR A 372 -44.52 -15.68 5.79
CA THR A 372 -45.85 -15.92 5.22
C THR A 372 -46.97 -15.23 6.01
N GLU A 373 -47.97 -14.68 5.30
CA GLU A 373 -49.18 -14.12 5.92
C GLU A 373 -49.92 -15.15 6.79
N GLN A 374 -50.00 -16.40 6.30
CA GLN A 374 -50.65 -17.51 7.01
C GLN A 374 -49.97 -17.85 8.34
N GLY A 375 -48.63 -17.83 8.36
CA GLY A 375 -47.87 -18.09 9.57
C GLY A 375 -48.01 -16.97 10.59
N ARG A 376 -47.92 -15.70 10.15
CA ARG A 376 -48.16 -14.53 11.01
C ARG A 376 -49.57 -14.54 11.62
N ASP A 377 -50.60 -14.73 10.79
CA ASP A 377 -51.99 -14.81 11.24
C ASP A 377 -52.21 -15.93 12.26
N MET A 378 -51.53 -17.08 12.09
CA MET A 378 -51.64 -18.21 13.03
C MET A 378 -50.97 -17.89 14.38
N VAL A 379 -49.83 -17.20 14.37
CA VAL A 379 -49.15 -16.79 15.62
C VAL A 379 -49.96 -15.72 16.34
N ASP A 380 -50.53 -14.74 15.63
CA ASP A 380 -51.41 -13.73 16.23
C ASP A 380 -52.64 -14.37 16.89
N LYS A 381 -53.31 -15.28 16.17
CA LYS A 381 -54.42 -16.07 16.74
C LYS A 381 -54.00 -16.88 17.97
N ALA A 382 -52.76 -17.39 17.99
CA ALA A 382 -52.23 -18.15 19.12
C ALA A 382 -51.95 -17.27 20.35
N VAL A 383 -51.49 -16.03 20.15
CA VAL A 383 -51.30 -15.05 21.22
C VAL A 383 -52.66 -14.62 21.78
N ASP A 384 -53.63 -14.31 20.91
CA ASP A 384 -55.00 -13.98 21.30
C ASP A 384 -55.69 -15.12 22.06
N ALA A 385 -55.36 -16.36 21.68
CA ALA A 385 -55.90 -17.58 22.28
C ALA A 385 -55.51 -17.76 23.75
N LEU A 386 -54.42 -17.13 24.23
CA LEU A 386 -53.92 -17.32 25.59
C LEU A 386 -54.99 -16.98 26.64
N ALA A 387 -55.10 -17.82 27.67
CA ALA A 387 -56.06 -17.68 28.77
C ALA A 387 -55.38 -17.92 30.13
N ALA A 388 -55.85 -17.24 31.18
CA ALA A 388 -55.27 -17.34 32.53
C ALA A 388 -56.12 -18.24 33.45
N ASN A 389 -55.91 -19.55 33.38
CA ASN A 389 -56.62 -20.53 34.22
C ASN A 389 -55.77 -21.77 34.51
N GLY A 390 -55.72 -22.18 35.78
CA GLY A 390 -55.08 -23.43 36.21
C GLY A 390 -53.84 -23.21 37.08
N ALA A 391 -53.12 -24.30 37.33
CA ALA A 391 -51.83 -24.30 38.05
C ALA A 391 -50.69 -23.82 37.13
N THR A 392 -49.43 -23.88 37.58
CA THR A 392 -48.23 -23.51 36.80
C THR A 392 -47.43 -24.78 36.46
N LYS A 393 -47.97 -25.62 35.57
CA LYS A 393 -47.33 -26.85 35.07
C LYS A 393 -46.26 -26.57 34.01
N SER A 394 -45.18 -25.92 34.45
CA SER A 394 -44.05 -25.55 33.58
C SER A 394 -43.35 -26.74 32.93
N ASP A 395 -43.42 -27.92 33.57
CA ASP A 395 -42.86 -29.17 33.07
C ASP A 395 -43.50 -29.56 31.73
N LEU A 396 -44.83 -29.44 31.63
CA LEU A 396 -45.57 -29.78 30.41
C LEU A 396 -45.27 -28.79 29.27
N GLY A 397 -45.14 -27.49 29.59
CA GLY A 397 -44.76 -26.46 28.62
C GLY A 397 -43.39 -26.71 28.02
N MET A 398 -42.40 -26.96 28.88
CA MET A 398 -41.03 -27.21 28.45
C MET A 398 -40.88 -28.59 27.77
N GLU A 399 -41.66 -29.61 28.17
CA GLU A 399 -41.73 -30.89 27.46
C GLU A 399 -42.19 -30.70 26.01
N MET A 400 -43.25 -29.90 25.81
CA MET A 400 -43.73 -29.58 24.47
C MET A 400 -42.66 -28.84 23.66
N ALA A 401 -41.97 -27.85 24.22
CA ALA A 401 -40.89 -27.13 23.53
C ALA A 401 -39.75 -28.06 23.11
N LYS A 402 -39.32 -28.96 24.00
CA LYS A 402 -38.33 -29.99 23.68
C LYS A 402 -38.81 -30.88 22.53
N ASN A 403 -40.05 -31.36 22.57
CA ASN A 403 -40.61 -32.21 21.53
C ASN A 403 -40.75 -31.48 20.18
N ILE A 404 -41.07 -30.17 20.17
CA ILE A 404 -41.08 -29.35 18.94
C ILE A 404 -39.69 -29.35 18.30
N LEU A 405 -38.64 -29.03 19.07
CA LEU A 405 -37.28 -28.95 18.53
C LEU A 405 -36.72 -30.32 18.10
N GLU A 406 -37.05 -31.40 18.82
CA GLU A 406 -36.67 -32.77 18.48
C GLU A 406 -37.36 -33.28 17.20
N LYS A 407 -38.61 -32.89 16.95
CA LYS A 407 -39.36 -33.31 15.76
C LYS A 407 -39.08 -32.49 14.53
N ASN A 408 -38.44 -31.34 14.70
CA ASN A 408 -38.01 -30.48 13.60
C ASN A 408 -36.48 -30.33 13.64
N PRO A 409 -35.65 -31.37 13.44
CA PRO A 409 -34.19 -31.23 13.50
C PRO A 409 -33.66 -30.28 12.41
N VAL A 410 -32.52 -29.61 12.67
CA VAL A 410 -31.87 -28.78 11.64
C VAL A 410 -31.33 -29.73 10.57
N PRO A 411 -31.69 -29.58 9.29
CA PRO A 411 -31.17 -30.43 8.22
C PRO A 411 -29.65 -30.32 8.09
N ASP A 412 -28.97 -31.42 7.75
CA ASP A 412 -27.52 -31.43 7.52
C ASP A 412 -27.12 -30.38 6.47
N GLY A 413 -26.11 -29.56 6.79
CA GLY A 413 -25.62 -28.49 5.91
C GLY A 413 -26.48 -27.22 5.89
N LYS A 414 -27.49 -27.12 6.78
CA LYS A 414 -28.22 -25.88 7.06
C LYS A 414 -27.89 -25.41 8.48
N GLU A 415 -27.78 -24.11 8.66
CA GLU A 415 -27.63 -23.50 9.97
C GLU A 415 -28.93 -22.79 10.34
N ARG A 416 -29.39 -23.00 11.58
CA ARG A 416 -30.61 -22.39 12.09
C ARG A 416 -30.47 -22.10 13.57
N SER A 417 -30.64 -20.84 13.96
CA SER A 417 -30.62 -20.43 15.37
C SER A 417 -31.84 -21.01 16.09
N ARG A 418 -31.66 -21.59 17.28
CA ARG A 418 -32.75 -22.17 18.08
C ARG A 418 -32.87 -21.45 19.40
N VAL A 419 -34.05 -20.92 19.69
CA VAL A 419 -34.33 -20.16 20.90
C VAL A 419 -35.62 -20.64 21.53
N VAL A 420 -35.60 -20.79 22.86
CA VAL A 420 -36.80 -21.03 23.66
C VAL A 420 -36.93 -19.88 24.64
N ILE A 421 -38.10 -19.23 24.65
CA ILE A 421 -38.40 -18.14 25.58
C ILE A 421 -39.45 -18.68 26.56
N PHE A 422 -39.01 -18.98 27.77
CA PHE A 422 -39.84 -19.47 28.86
C PHE A 422 -40.31 -18.32 29.73
N PHE A 423 -41.61 -18.10 29.82
CA PHE A 423 -42.21 -17.01 30.56
C PHE A 423 -43.06 -17.55 31.72
N THR A 424 -42.95 -16.96 32.92
CA THR A 424 -43.84 -17.30 34.06
C THR A 424 -43.97 -16.15 35.06
N ASP A 425 -45.14 -16.05 35.69
CA ASP A 425 -45.43 -15.10 36.77
C ASP A 425 -45.47 -15.73 38.16
N GLY A 426 -45.02 -16.98 38.26
CA GLY A 426 -45.25 -17.77 39.45
C GLY A 426 -44.25 -18.90 39.64
N LYS A 427 -44.60 -19.76 40.59
CA LYS A 427 -43.77 -20.90 40.99
C LYS A 427 -44.25 -22.18 40.30
N PRO A 428 -43.34 -23.07 39.88
CA PRO A 428 -43.73 -24.39 39.38
C PRO A 428 -44.62 -25.10 40.41
N THR A 429 -45.84 -25.49 40.00
CA THR A 429 -46.83 -26.05 40.92
C THR A 429 -47.82 -26.99 40.22
N SER A 430 -48.23 -28.03 40.94
CA SER A 430 -49.38 -28.88 40.58
C SER A 430 -50.72 -28.38 41.16
N SER A 431 -50.67 -27.48 42.13
CA SER A 431 -51.81 -26.82 42.76
C SER A 431 -51.41 -25.41 43.22
N ASN A 432 -51.09 -25.21 44.51
CA ASN A 432 -50.86 -23.87 45.07
C ASN A 432 -49.48 -23.68 45.75
N THR A 433 -48.66 -24.72 45.83
CA THR A 433 -47.36 -24.71 46.52
C THR A 433 -46.24 -25.08 45.57
N PHE A 434 -45.03 -24.54 45.80
CA PHE A 434 -43.85 -24.90 45.01
C PHE A 434 -43.69 -26.43 44.97
N ASP A 435 -43.65 -26.99 43.77
CA ASP A 435 -43.55 -28.42 43.51
C ASP A 435 -42.17 -28.71 42.91
N THR A 436 -41.29 -29.32 43.69
CA THR A 436 -39.91 -29.60 43.28
C THR A 436 -39.87 -30.59 42.11
N THR A 437 -40.82 -31.52 42.02
CA THR A 437 -40.85 -32.48 40.91
C THR A 437 -41.19 -31.79 39.59
N VAL A 438 -42.10 -30.82 39.61
CA VAL A 438 -42.39 -29.98 38.43
C VAL A 438 -41.14 -29.16 38.07
N ALA A 439 -40.53 -28.49 39.05
CA ALA A 439 -39.33 -27.67 38.84
C ALA A 439 -38.16 -28.48 38.23
N ASP A 440 -37.82 -29.62 38.84
CA ASP A 440 -36.71 -30.48 38.40
C ASP A 440 -36.96 -31.04 36.99
N SER A 441 -38.21 -31.39 36.68
CA SER A 441 -38.57 -31.89 35.34
C SER A 441 -38.42 -30.79 34.28
N THR A 442 -38.88 -29.57 34.56
CA THR A 442 -38.70 -28.42 33.67
C THR A 442 -37.21 -28.13 33.44
N ILE A 443 -36.39 -28.13 34.50
CA ILE A 443 -34.93 -27.95 34.39
C ILE A 443 -34.30 -29.06 33.56
N GLY A 444 -34.73 -30.31 33.73
CA GLY A 444 -34.25 -31.45 32.93
C GLY A 444 -34.57 -31.31 31.44
N TYR A 445 -35.79 -30.89 31.09
CA TYR A 445 -36.17 -30.62 29.70
C TYR A 445 -35.42 -29.43 29.11
N ALA A 446 -35.29 -28.34 29.85
CA ALA A 446 -34.50 -27.18 29.44
C ALA A 446 -33.02 -27.56 29.23
N THR A 447 -32.46 -28.41 30.09
CA THR A 447 -31.10 -28.96 29.93
C THR A 447 -30.97 -29.77 28.64
N THR A 448 -31.99 -30.56 28.29
CA THR A 448 -32.00 -31.32 27.02
C THR A 448 -32.01 -30.38 25.81
N ILE A 449 -32.82 -29.33 25.86
CA ILE A 449 -32.89 -28.29 24.82
C ILE A 449 -31.55 -27.57 24.66
N LYS A 450 -30.93 -27.16 25.78
CA LYS A 450 -29.61 -26.51 25.80
C LYS A 450 -28.52 -27.41 25.24
N ASN A 451 -28.49 -28.68 25.65
CA ASN A 451 -27.54 -29.67 25.15
C ASN A 451 -27.71 -29.96 23.64
N ALA A 452 -28.91 -29.74 23.10
CA ALA A 452 -29.18 -29.81 21.65
C ALA A 452 -28.76 -28.54 20.88
N GLY A 453 -28.12 -27.57 21.54
CA GLY A 453 -27.58 -26.36 20.93
C GLY A 453 -28.52 -25.16 20.89
N ALA A 454 -29.69 -25.23 21.53
CA ALA A 454 -30.63 -24.11 21.61
C ALA A 454 -30.35 -23.20 22.82
N LYS A 455 -30.63 -21.90 22.70
CA LYS A 455 -30.59 -20.94 23.81
C LYS A 455 -31.94 -20.93 24.53
N VAL A 456 -31.94 -20.89 25.86
CA VAL A 456 -33.17 -20.77 26.67
C VAL A 456 -33.14 -19.47 27.45
N TYR A 457 -34.04 -18.53 27.11
CA TYR A 457 -34.31 -17.36 27.92
C TYR A 457 -35.44 -17.67 28.90
N SER A 458 -35.29 -17.30 30.17
CA SER A 458 -36.38 -17.36 31.14
C SER A 458 -36.77 -15.94 31.55
N VAL A 459 -38.06 -15.60 31.54
CA VAL A 459 -38.57 -14.28 31.89
C VAL A 459 -39.54 -14.41 33.06
N GLY A 460 -39.19 -13.81 34.20
CA GLY A 460 -39.97 -13.86 35.44
C GLY A 460 -40.65 -12.53 35.76
N ILE A 461 -41.95 -12.56 36.04
CA ILE A 461 -42.72 -11.36 36.44
C ILE A 461 -43.42 -11.51 37.81
N PHE A 462 -42.96 -12.45 38.63
CA PHE A 462 -43.42 -12.63 40.01
C PHE A 462 -42.82 -11.58 40.95
N ASP A 463 -43.52 -11.31 42.06
CA ASP A 463 -43.01 -10.42 43.10
C ASP A 463 -41.70 -10.98 43.69
N GLY A 464 -40.64 -10.17 43.64
CA GLY A 464 -39.27 -10.56 44.03
C GLY A 464 -38.44 -11.28 42.95
N ALA A 465 -38.91 -11.33 41.70
CA ALA A 465 -38.09 -11.79 40.56
C ALA A 465 -36.83 -10.92 40.42
N ASP A 466 -35.66 -11.56 40.44
CA ASP A 466 -34.36 -10.87 40.38
C ASP A 466 -33.37 -11.72 39.57
N ALA A 467 -33.05 -11.26 38.36
CA ALA A 467 -32.10 -11.89 37.45
C ALA A 467 -30.66 -11.99 38.02
N THR A 468 -30.31 -11.15 38.97
CA THR A 468 -28.98 -11.09 39.58
C THR A 468 -28.86 -12.00 40.82
N ASP A 469 -30.00 -12.45 41.35
CA ASP A 469 -30.05 -13.36 42.48
C ASP A 469 -29.88 -14.81 42.00
N PRO A 470 -28.86 -15.56 42.48
CA PRO A 470 -28.78 -16.99 42.21
C PRO A 470 -29.92 -17.79 42.84
N GLY A 471 -30.66 -17.21 43.80
CA GLY A 471 -31.70 -17.88 44.55
C GLY A 471 -31.16 -18.98 45.46
N ARG A 472 -32.04 -19.85 45.94
CA ARG A 472 -31.69 -21.00 46.80
C ARG A 472 -32.41 -22.26 46.38
N GLU A 473 -31.64 -23.33 46.24
CA GLU A 473 -32.16 -24.66 45.91
C GLU A 473 -33.18 -25.14 46.96
N PRO A 474 -34.39 -25.54 46.54
CA PRO A 474 -35.40 -26.11 47.44
C PRO A 474 -34.85 -27.28 48.25
N GLY A 475 -35.04 -27.25 49.57
CA GLY A 475 -34.65 -28.35 50.47
C GLY A 475 -33.26 -28.25 51.12
N THR A 476 -32.48 -27.20 50.83
CA THR A 476 -31.10 -27.02 51.34
C THR A 476 -30.97 -26.22 52.66
N GLY A 477 -32.04 -26.05 53.45
CA GLY A 477 -31.99 -25.33 54.73
C GLY A 477 -33.34 -25.19 55.43
N TRP A 478 -33.35 -24.62 56.64
CA TRP A 478 -34.59 -24.31 57.37
C TRP A 478 -35.20 -23.01 56.87
N ASN A 479 -36.41 -23.08 56.31
CA ASN A 479 -37.28 -21.93 55.96
C ASN A 479 -36.77 -21.06 54.76
N ILE A 480 -36.71 -21.65 53.57
CA ILE A 480 -36.40 -20.95 52.30
C ILE A 480 -37.69 -20.33 51.73
N SER A 481 -37.63 -19.06 51.33
CA SER A 481 -38.76 -18.32 50.76
C SER A 481 -39.17 -18.91 49.40
N ASP A 482 -40.42 -18.71 48.95
CA ASP A 482 -40.82 -19.14 47.60
C ASP A 482 -40.12 -18.30 46.52
N VAL A 483 -39.79 -17.03 46.81
CA VAL A 483 -39.02 -16.15 45.91
C VAL A 483 -37.63 -16.71 45.65
N ASP A 484 -36.89 -17.10 46.70
CA ASP A 484 -35.53 -17.66 46.56
C ASP A 484 -35.56 -18.94 45.70
N LYS A 485 -36.61 -19.75 45.86
CA LYS A 485 -36.79 -20.98 45.06
C LYS A 485 -37.13 -20.67 43.61
N CYS A 486 -37.94 -19.63 43.36
CA CYS A 486 -38.29 -19.19 42.01
C CYS A 486 -37.09 -18.58 41.28
N ASN A 487 -36.29 -17.73 41.93
CA ASN A 487 -35.06 -17.20 41.33
C ASN A 487 -34.09 -18.35 40.99
N TRP A 488 -33.88 -19.30 41.92
CA TRP A 488 -33.08 -20.50 41.64
C TRP A 488 -33.63 -21.30 40.45
N PHE A 489 -34.94 -21.51 40.39
CA PHE A 489 -35.60 -22.23 39.31
C PHE A 489 -35.37 -21.55 37.96
N MET A 490 -35.61 -20.24 37.87
CA MET A 490 -35.44 -19.48 36.63
C MET A 490 -33.98 -19.47 36.14
N GLN A 491 -33.02 -19.34 37.05
CA GLN A 491 -31.59 -19.45 36.74
C GLN A 491 -31.22 -20.83 36.14
N ASN A 492 -31.82 -21.90 36.65
CA ASN A 492 -31.52 -23.26 36.19
C ASN A 492 -32.22 -23.61 34.86
N VAL A 493 -33.43 -23.07 34.63
CA VAL A 493 -34.16 -23.23 33.36
C VAL A 493 -33.42 -22.52 32.23
N SER A 494 -32.98 -21.28 32.45
CA SER A 494 -32.30 -20.51 31.40
C SER A 494 -30.91 -21.05 31.05
N SER A 495 -30.32 -20.50 29.99
CA SER A 495 -28.92 -20.74 29.59
C SER A 495 -27.90 -20.15 30.58
N ASN A 496 -28.33 -19.52 31.68
CA ASN A 496 -27.45 -19.16 32.80
C ASN A 496 -26.89 -20.39 33.53
N ASN A 497 -27.58 -21.54 33.44
CA ASN A 497 -27.19 -22.80 34.08
C ASN A 497 -27.01 -22.68 35.60
N GLY A 498 -27.95 -21.98 36.25
CA GLY A 498 -28.04 -21.89 37.71
C GLY A 498 -27.16 -20.81 38.36
N THR A 499 -26.36 -20.08 37.57
CA THR A 499 -25.51 -18.99 38.07
C THR A 499 -25.82 -17.71 37.30
N PRO A 500 -26.09 -16.56 37.95
CA PRO A 500 -26.29 -15.28 37.26
C PRO A 500 -25.15 -14.99 36.28
N GLN A 501 -25.49 -14.55 35.06
CA GLN A 501 -24.54 -14.19 34.00
C GLN A 501 -24.80 -12.75 33.53
N ASP A 502 -23.81 -12.14 32.90
CA ASP A 502 -23.93 -10.84 32.24
C ASP A 502 -23.29 -10.93 30.83
N PRO A 503 -24.06 -10.81 29.72
CA PRO A 503 -25.51 -10.63 29.68
C PRO A 503 -26.27 -11.89 30.16
N SER A 504 -27.40 -11.67 30.84
CA SER A 504 -28.19 -12.75 31.47
C SER A 504 -29.22 -13.38 30.53
N TYR A 505 -29.38 -14.69 30.60
CA TYR A 505 -30.49 -15.44 30.00
C TYR A 505 -31.71 -15.57 30.93
N TYR A 506 -31.58 -15.26 32.23
CA TYR A 506 -32.72 -15.02 33.12
C TYR A 506 -32.99 -13.51 33.20
N LEU A 507 -34.19 -13.09 32.83
CA LEU A 507 -34.63 -11.70 32.85
C LEU A 507 -35.83 -11.56 33.79
N SER A 508 -35.94 -10.42 34.47
CA SER A 508 -37.02 -10.13 35.42
C SER A 508 -37.69 -8.81 35.09
N ALA A 509 -39.03 -8.78 35.07
CA ALA A 509 -39.81 -7.58 34.82
C ALA A 509 -40.78 -7.32 35.98
N ALA A 510 -40.76 -6.11 36.54
CA ALA A 510 -41.67 -5.70 37.62
C ALA A 510 -42.94 -5.00 37.12
N ASP A 511 -42.98 -4.63 35.83
CA ASP A 511 -44.05 -3.89 35.19
C ASP A 511 -44.10 -4.16 33.68
N SER A 512 -45.18 -3.70 33.03
CA SER A 512 -45.45 -3.95 31.62
C SER A 512 -44.48 -3.27 30.66
N GLU A 513 -43.91 -2.11 31.05
CA GLU A 513 -42.93 -1.40 30.22
C GLU A 513 -41.60 -2.15 30.19
N THR A 514 -41.11 -2.57 31.36
CA THR A 514 -39.91 -3.42 31.48
C THR A 514 -40.07 -4.72 30.72
N LEU A 515 -41.27 -5.31 30.77
CA LEU A 515 -41.59 -6.53 30.03
C LEU A 515 -41.48 -6.34 28.51
N ASN A 516 -42.03 -5.26 27.96
CA ASN A 516 -41.91 -4.95 26.54
C ASN A 516 -40.44 -4.77 26.13
N SER A 517 -39.67 -4.00 26.90
CA SER A 517 -38.24 -3.79 26.62
C SER A 517 -37.42 -5.08 26.70
N ILE A 518 -37.78 -6.03 27.56
CA ILE A 518 -37.13 -7.35 27.59
C ILE A 518 -37.35 -8.10 26.27
N PHE A 519 -38.58 -8.09 25.76
CA PHE A 519 -38.89 -8.77 24.50
C PHE A 519 -38.28 -8.08 23.28
N GLU A 520 -38.17 -6.74 23.28
CA GLU A 520 -37.38 -5.99 22.30
C GLU A 520 -35.91 -6.43 22.35
N LYS A 521 -35.26 -6.40 23.52
CA LYS A 521 -33.87 -6.87 23.70
C LYS A 521 -33.66 -8.33 23.26
N ILE A 522 -34.60 -9.23 23.52
CA ILE A 522 -34.51 -10.61 23.05
C ILE A 522 -34.62 -10.67 21.52
N SER A 523 -35.51 -9.87 20.93
CA SER A 523 -35.64 -9.74 19.47
C SER A 523 -34.33 -9.24 18.83
N ASP A 524 -33.70 -8.23 19.43
CA ASP A 524 -32.42 -7.68 18.97
C ASP A 524 -31.29 -8.71 19.11
N ASN A 525 -31.28 -9.48 20.20
CA ASN A 525 -30.33 -10.58 20.35
C ASN A 525 -30.52 -11.71 19.32
N ILE A 526 -31.72 -11.84 18.76
CA ILE A 526 -32.01 -12.75 17.64
C ILE A 526 -31.49 -12.17 16.31
N GLU A 527 -31.30 -10.83 16.17
CA GLU A 527 -30.65 -10.15 15.01
C GLU A 527 -29.19 -10.56 14.87
N SER A 528 -28.48 -10.74 15.98
CA SER A 528 -27.07 -11.19 15.98
C SER A 528 -26.89 -12.67 15.61
N GLY A 529 -27.88 -13.25 14.92
CA GLY A 529 -27.92 -14.60 14.39
C GLY A 529 -27.09 -14.82 13.11
N GLY A 530 -26.63 -13.77 12.41
CA GLY A 530 -25.44 -13.90 11.58
C GLY A 530 -24.27 -14.41 12.43
N SER A 531 -23.28 -15.10 11.90
CA SER A 531 -22.07 -15.40 12.67
C SER A 531 -21.31 -14.10 12.93
N GLY A 532 -21.82 -13.26 13.84
CA GLY A 532 -21.19 -12.01 14.24
C GLY A 532 -19.75 -12.32 14.59
N THR A 533 -18.85 -11.84 13.75
CA THR A 533 -17.44 -12.12 13.93
C THR A 533 -16.91 -11.07 14.88
N THR A 534 -16.54 -11.52 16.07
CA THR A 534 -15.80 -10.69 17.02
C THR A 534 -14.40 -10.47 16.45
N LEU A 535 -14.05 -9.20 16.24
CA LEU A 535 -12.69 -8.78 15.93
C LEU A 535 -12.01 -8.38 17.23
N ASP A 536 -11.41 -9.37 17.89
CA ASP A 536 -10.69 -9.21 19.15
C ASP A 536 -9.20 -8.91 18.91
N GLU A 537 -8.39 -9.01 19.96
CA GLU A 537 -6.93 -8.82 19.89
C GLU A 537 -6.20 -9.73 18.88
N HIS A 538 -6.83 -10.79 18.36
CA HIS A 538 -6.24 -11.66 17.34
C HIS A 538 -6.41 -11.12 15.91
N THR A 539 -7.20 -10.07 15.71
CA THR A 539 -7.41 -9.40 14.42
C THR A 539 -6.08 -9.01 13.79
N VAL A 540 -5.94 -9.25 12.49
CA VAL A 540 -4.74 -8.91 11.72
C VAL A 540 -5.10 -7.91 10.62
N ILE A 541 -4.42 -6.78 10.58
CA ILE A 541 -4.41 -5.88 9.42
C ILE A 541 -3.17 -6.20 8.60
N ARG A 542 -3.34 -6.53 7.31
CA ARG A 542 -2.23 -6.80 6.38
C ARG A 542 -2.19 -5.75 5.28
N ASP A 543 -0.99 -5.30 4.95
CA ASP A 543 -0.73 -4.39 3.84
C ASP A 543 0.45 -4.89 2.99
N VAL A 544 0.19 -5.17 1.72
CA VAL A 544 1.16 -5.65 0.74
C VAL A 544 1.54 -4.48 -0.15
N ILE A 545 2.75 -3.95 0.03
CA ILE A 545 3.28 -2.81 -0.73
C ILE A 545 3.37 -3.18 -2.22
N ALA A 546 3.03 -2.22 -3.10
CA ALA A 546 3.03 -2.44 -4.54
C ALA A 546 4.45 -2.67 -5.07
N GLN A 547 4.57 -3.38 -6.19
CA GLN A 547 5.87 -3.71 -6.79
C GLN A 547 6.73 -2.48 -7.14
N SER A 548 6.10 -1.33 -7.41
CA SER A 548 6.78 -0.05 -7.71
C SER A 548 7.36 0.65 -6.47
N PHE A 549 7.03 0.18 -5.27
CA PHE A 549 7.46 0.77 -4.00
C PHE A 549 8.22 -0.25 -3.14
N ALA A 550 8.96 0.26 -2.16
CA ALA A 550 9.63 -0.52 -1.13
C ALA A 550 9.63 0.25 0.18
N LEU A 551 9.83 -0.44 1.30
CA LEU A 551 10.18 0.23 2.54
C LEU A 551 11.56 0.90 2.41
N PRO A 552 11.80 2.02 3.11
CA PRO A 552 13.13 2.63 3.18
C PRO A 552 14.21 1.63 3.60
N ASP A 553 15.43 1.79 3.08
CA ASP A 553 16.55 0.91 3.41
C ASP A 553 16.80 0.86 4.93
N GLY A 554 16.77 -0.35 5.49
CA GLY A 554 16.97 -0.58 6.91
C GLY A 554 15.73 -0.39 7.79
N ALA A 555 14.56 -0.12 7.20
CA ALA A 555 13.31 -0.02 7.94
C ALA A 555 12.98 -1.33 8.68
N ASP A 556 12.52 -1.19 9.92
CA ASP A 556 12.03 -2.30 10.72
C ASP A 556 10.66 -1.96 11.37
N ALA A 557 10.13 -2.89 12.18
CA ALA A 557 8.81 -2.72 12.79
C ALA A 557 8.68 -1.46 13.68
N SER A 558 9.80 -0.89 14.15
CA SER A 558 9.81 0.35 14.93
C SER A 558 9.57 1.62 14.10
N ASP A 559 9.72 1.54 12.78
CA ASP A 559 9.40 2.62 11.84
C ASP A 559 7.89 2.68 11.50
N ILE A 560 7.11 1.72 11.99
CA ILE A 560 5.66 1.67 11.84
C ILE A 560 5.02 2.33 13.06
N SER A 561 4.42 3.50 12.84
CA SER A 561 3.71 4.26 13.87
C SER A 561 2.33 3.65 14.12
N LEU A 562 2.07 3.26 15.36
CA LEU A 562 0.77 2.77 15.82
C LEU A 562 0.19 3.75 16.82
N LYS A 563 -0.86 4.47 16.41
CA LYS A 563 -1.56 5.45 17.25
C LYS A 563 -3.01 5.07 17.44
N THR A 564 -3.55 5.44 18.59
CA THR A 564 -4.98 5.26 18.87
C THR A 564 -5.60 6.59 19.21
N TYR A 565 -6.86 6.77 18.82
CA TYR A 565 -7.59 8.01 19.06
C TYR A 565 -8.96 7.70 19.65
N LYS A 566 -9.27 8.33 20.78
CA LYS A 566 -10.57 8.25 21.43
C LYS A 566 -11.62 9.07 20.68
N CYS A 567 -12.80 8.50 20.48
CA CYS A 567 -13.95 9.22 19.94
C CYS A 567 -14.45 10.28 20.94
N THR A 568 -14.60 11.52 20.50
CA THR A 568 -14.99 12.67 21.34
C THR A 568 -16.32 13.31 20.94
N GLY A 569 -16.86 12.95 19.78
CA GLY A 569 -17.98 13.67 19.16
C GLY A 569 -18.35 13.12 17.80
N LYS A 570 -19.37 13.70 17.18
CA LYS A 570 -19.72 13.51 15.77
C LYS A 570 -20.15 14.83 15.15
N GLY A 571 -19.59 15.15 13.99
CA GLY A 571 -19.83 16.36 13.23
C GLY A 571 -21.24 16.42 12.62
N ALA A 572 -21.60 17.57 12.07
CA ALA A 572 -22.90 17.78 11.41
C ALA A 572 -23.03 17.02 10.08
N ASP A 573 -21.90 16.58 9.52
CA ASP A 573 -21.74 15.68 8.38
C ASP A 573 -21.92 14.19 8.75
N GLY A 574 -22.00 13.88 10.05
CA GLY A 574 -22.10 12.50 10.54
C GLY A 574 -20.74 11.82 10.75
N GLU A 575 -19.61 12.51 10.64
CA GLU A 575 -18.28 11.94 10.87
C GLU A 575 -17.86 12.05 12.35
N TYR A 576 -17.24 11.01 12.90
CA TYR A 576 -16.78 11.04 14.30
C TYR A 576 -15.58 11.99 14.47
N THR A 577 -15.50 12.68 15.61
CA THR A 577 -14.35 13.51 16.00
C THR A 577 -13.47 12.78 17.01
N TRP A 578 -12.18 13.10 17.01
CA TRP A 578 -11.16 12.27 17.64
C TRP A 578 -10.16 13.07 18.48
N SER A 579 -9.64 12.46 19.54
CA SER A 579 -8.49 12.95 20.31
C SER A 579 -7.45 11.85 20.50
N GLU A 580 -6.17 12.16 20.31
CA GLU A 580 -5.09 11.17 20.45
C GLU A 580 -4.97 10.67 21.90
N ASN A 581 -4.88 9.35 22.09
CA ASN A 581 -4.72 8.76 23.41
C ASN A 581 -3.29 8.94 23.92
N ALA A 582 -3.13 9.40 25.18
CA ALA A 582 -1.83 9.54 25.82
C ALA A 582 -1.13 8.21 26.20
N GLY A 583 -1.81 7.06 25.99
CA GLY A 583 -1.50 5.74 26.57
C GLY A 583 -0.99 4.65 25.62
N GLY A 584 -0.50 4.98 24.42
CA GLY A 584 0.12 4.03 23.51
C GLY A 584 -0.85 3.31 22.55
N SER A 585 -0.39 2.21 21.96
CA SER A 585 -1.04 1.50 20.84
C SER A 585 -2.24 0.63 21.24
N MET A 586 -2.68 0.68 22.52
CA MET A 586 -3.74 -0.15 23.09
C MET A 586 -3.60 -1.65 22.77
N GLY A 587 -2.36 -2.16 22.86
CA GLY A 587 -2.05 -3.57 22.58
C GLY A 587 -1.54 -3.82 21.16
N ALA A 588 -1.77 -2.90 20.22
CA ALA A 588 -1.37 -3.09 18.83
C ALA A 588 0.16 -3.20 18.66
N ARG A 589 0.58 -4.10 17.78
CA ARG A 589 1.97 -4.44 17.45
C ARG A 589 2.11 -4.60 15.95
N ALA A 590 3.17 -4.04 15.39
CA ALA A 590 3.51 -4.18 13.99
C ALA A 590 4.63 -5.21 13.79
N SER A 591 4.61 -5.87 12.65
CA SER A 591 5.69 -6.72 12.15
C SER A 591 5.79 -6.61 10.63
N ILE A 592 6.98 -6.89 10.10
CA ILE A 592 7.24 -6.94 8.67
C ILE A 592 7.59 -8.38 8.30
N ALA A 593 6.82 -8.97 7.39
CA ALA A 593 7.04 -10.31 6.86
C ALA A 593 8.25 -10.34 5.91
N GLN A 594 8.72 -11.54 5.55
CA GLN A 594 9.93 -11.71 4.72
C GLN A 594 9.78 -11.13 3.30
N ASP A 595 8.56 -11.07 2.79
CA ASP A 595 8.20 -10.51 1.50
C ASP A 595 7.93 -8.99 1.56
N GLY A 596 8.04 -8.37 2.73
CA GLY A 596 7.82 -6.94 2.94
C GLY A 596 6.38 -6.57 3.32
N THR A 597 5.47 -7.54 3.46
CA THR A 597 4.11 -7.30 3.95
C THR A 597 4.13 -6.78 5.38
N ILE A 598 3.38 -5.71 5.63
CA ILE A 598 3.17 -5.17 6.98
C ILE A 598 1.99 -5.89 7.60
N GLU A 599 2.17 -6.40 8.82
CA GLU A 599 1.11 -6.99 9.63
C GLU A 599 0.98 -6.25 10.96
N VAL A 600 -0.25 -5.87 11.33
CA VAL A 600 -0.57 -5.27 12.62
C VAL A 600 -1.58 -6.14 13.36
N THR A 601 -1.28 -6.47 14.62
CA THR A 601 -2.09 -7.36 15.50
C THR A 601 -2.22 -6.79 16.90
N GLY A 602 -3.12 -7.30 17.74
CA GLY A 602 -3.18 -6.98 19.17
C GLY A 602 -4.08 -5.80 19.55
N PHE A 603 -4.76 -5.16 18.59
CA PHE A 603 -5.80 -4.17 18.88
C PHE A 603 -7.16 -4.89 18.94
N ASP A 604 -7.86 -4.80 20.06
CA ASP A 604 -9.19 -5.38 20.23
C ASP A 604 -10.26 -4.40 19.73
N PHE A 605 -10.80 -4.65 18.54
CA PHE A 605 -11.84 -3.79 17.96
C PHE A 605 -13.19 -3.95 18.65
N ALA A 606 -13.50 -5.14 19.17
CA ALA A 606 -14.73 -5.43 19.88
C ALA A 606 -14.82 -4.71 21.23
N GLU A 607 -13.72 -4.63 21.98
CA GLU A 607 -13.65 -3.83 23.21
C GLU A 607 -13.58 -2.32 22.95
N ASN A 608 -13.12 -1.91 21.77
CA ASN A 608 -12.87 -0.50 21.42
C ASN A 608 -13.83 0.06 20.37
N TYR A 609 -14.97 -0.58 20.13
CA TYR A 609 -15.93 -0.12 19.13
C TYR A 609 -16.47 1.28 19.43
N VAL A 610 -16.75 2.02 18.35
CA VAL A 610 -17.10 3.42 18.38
C VAL A 610 -18.59 3.57 18.31
N GLY A 611 -19.16 4.12 19.38
CA GLY A 611 -20.59 4.21 19.55
C GLY A 611 -21.03 5.54 20.15
N GLU A 612 -22.31 5.79 19.99
CA GLU A 612 -23.01 6.90 20.60
C GLU A 612 -23.82 6.35 21.77
N LYS A 613 -23.56 6.87 22.97
CA LYS A 613 -24.47 6.64 24.09
C LYS A 613 -25.65 7.58 23.93
N LYS A 614 -26.72 7.06 23.32
CA LYS A 614 -27.96 7.79 23.07
C LYS A 614 -28.93 7.62 24.23
N VAL A 615 -29.59 8.72 24.51
CA VAL A 615 -30.58 8.87 25.56
C VAL A 615 -31.81 9.49 24.95
N ASN A 616 -32.96 8.82 24.98
CA ASN A 616 -34.21 9.40 24.46
C ASN A 616 -34.03 10.01 23.05
N GLY A 617 -33.17 9.40 22.21
CA GLY A 617 -32.81 9.91 20.88
C GLY A 617 -31.78 11.06 20.83
N VAL A 618 -31.23 11.48 21.95
CA VAL A 618 -30.21 12.55 22.09
C VAL A 618 -28.87 11.95 22.50
N THR A 619 -27.80 12.24 21.77
CA THR A 619 -26.45 11.74 22.05
C THR A 619 -25.81 12.48 23.23
N GLN A 620 -25.44 11.76 24.28
CA GLN A 620 -24.82 12.33 25.51
C GLN A 620 -23.30 12.16 25.52
N GLU A 621 -22.82 10.98 25.14
CA GLU A 621 -21.40 10.65 25.15
C GLU A 621 -21.03 9.84 23.91
N TYR A 622 -19.79 10.00 23.46
CA TYR A 622 -19.16 9.20 22.44
C TYR A 622 -18.07 8.35 23.10
N PHE A 623 -17.98 7.08 22.72
CA PHE A 623 -16.99 6.14 23.25
C PHE A 623 -16.33 5.34 22.12
N GLY A 624 -15.32 4.56 22.47
CA GLY A 624 -14.52 3.77 21.52
C GLY A 624 -13.26 4.47 21.04
N ASN A 625 -12.43 3.72 20.33
CA ASN A 625 -11.14 4.16 19.83
C ASN A 625 -10.92 3.69 18.39
N LYS A 626 -10.31 4.54 17.55
CA LYS A 626 -9.77 4.11 16.26
C LYS A 626 -8.29 3.79 16.35
N LEU A 627 -7.85 2.84 15.53
CA LEU A 627 -6.44 2.54 15.27
C LEU A 627 -5.99 3.27 14.01
N VAL A 628 -4.85 3.94 14.08
CA VAL A 628 -4.17 4.58 12.95
C VAL A 628 -2.77 4.00 12.82
N ILE A 629 -2.52 3.36 11.68
CA ILE A 629 -1.23 2.76 11.31
C ILE A 629 -0.59 3.68 10.28
N SER A 630 0.67 4.08 10.48
CA SER A 630 1.38 4.91 9.51
C SER A 630 2.82 4.45 9.32
N PHE A 631 3.26 4.38 8.06
CA PHE A 631 4.62 4.01 7.68
C PHE A 631 5.02 4.71 6.37
N LYS A 632 6.32 4.74 6.09
CA LYS A 632 6.85 5.36 4.86
C LYS A 632 7.20 4.32 3.81
N VAL A 633 7.00 4.66 2.55
CA VAL A 633 7.50 3.92 1.38
C VAL A 633 8.31 4.83 0.47
N VAL A 634 9.19 4.24 -0.33
CA VAL A 634 9.99 4.90 -1.37
C VAL A 634 9.77 4.22 -2.71
N PRO A 635 9.84 4.95 -3.84
CA PRO A 635 9.90 4.34 -5.15
C PRO A 635 11.01 3.29 -5.18
N LYS A 636 10.67 2.07 -5.60
CA LYS A 636 11.61 0.97 -5.68
C LYS A 636 12.71 1.32 -6.67
N LYS A 637 13.97 1.07 -6.29
CA LYS A 637 15.12 1.32 -7.16
C LYS A 637 14.94 0.62 -8.52
N GLY A 638 14.99 1.40 -9.61
CA GLY A 638 14.72 0.91 -10.96
C GLY A 638 13.37 1.34 -11.53
N PHE A 639 12.45 1.87 -10.70
CA PHE A 639 11.18 2.42 -11.16
C PHE A 639 11.39 3.77 -11.88
N LEU A 640 10.73 3.97 -13.02
CA LEU A 640 10.89 5.19 -13.82
C LEU A 640 9.98 6.36 -13.40
N GLY A 641 8.96 6.10 -12.57
CA GLY A 641 7.94 7.07 -12.19
C GLY A 641 6.66 6.97 -13.03
N GLY A 642 5.83 8.02 -13.00
CA GLY A 642 4.55 8.11 -13.67
C GLY A 642 3.43 8.60 -12.75
N ASN A 643 2.22 8.75 -13.30
CA ASN A 643 1.04 9.21 -12.55
C ASN A 643 0.11 8.03 -12.22
N GLY A 644 -0.69 8.18 -11.16
CA GLY A 644 -1.65 7.16 -10.73
C GLY A 644 -0.98 5.83 -10.32
N VAL A 645 0.15 5.90 -9.62
CA VAL A 645 0.91 4.71 -9.23
C VAL A 645 0.34 4.17 -7.90
N PRO A 646 -0.25 2.97 -7.86
CA PRO A 646 -0.77 2.38 -6.64
C PRO A 646 0.37 2.11 -5.65
N THR A 647 0.14 2.44 -4.38
CA THR A 647 1.14 2.27 -3.31
C THR A 647 1.15 0.87 -2.71
N ASN A 648 0.07 0.11 -2.88
CA ASN A 648 -0.08 -1.27 -2.43
C ASN A 648 -0.70 -2.17 -3.50
N GLU A 649 -0.36 -3.44 -3.47
CA GLU A 649 -1.03 -4.49 -4.24
C GLU A 649 -2.35 -4.89 -3.59
N SER A 650 -2.38 -5.01 -2.26
CA SER A 650 -3.59 -5.27 -1.50
C SER A 650 -3.43 -4.85 -0.04
N ALA A 651 -4.53 -4.52 0.63
CA ALA A 651 -4.56 -4.31 2.07
C ALA A 651 -5.92 -4.75 2.62
N GLY A 652 -5.94 -5.39 3.79
CA GLY A 652 -7.19 -5.89 4.36
C GLY A 652 -7.14 -6.21 5.85
N ILE A 653 -8.33 -6.41 6.41
CA ILE A 653 -8.60 -6.74 7.81
C ILE A 653 -9.05 -8.20 7.86
N TYR A 654 -8.40 -9.01 8.69
CA TYR A 654 -8.61 -10.45 8.83
C TYR A 654 -8.98 -10.77 10.28
N LYS A 655 -9.88 -11.73 10.50
CA LYS A 655 -10.26 -12.15 11.85
C LYS A 655 -9.06 -12.58 12.69
N ASP A 656 -8.17 -13.34 12.06
CA ASP A 656 -6.96 -13.86 12.67
C ASP A 656 -5.91 -14.17 11.59
N LYS A 657 -4.72 -14.57 12.05
CA LYS A 657 -3.58 -14.88 11.16
C LYS A 657 -3.81 -16.07 10.23
N ASP A 658 -4.69 -17.00 10.57
CA ASP A 658 -4.90 -18.24 9.83
C ASP A 658 -5.94 -18.05 8.71
N GLN A 659 -6.70 -16.94 8.77
CA GLN A 659 -7.62 -16.52 7.71
C GLN A 659 -6.87 -16.08 6.44
N LYS A 660 -7.36 -16.58 5.30
CA LYS A 660 -6.76 -16.37 3.97
C LYS A 660 -7.35 -15.18 3.22
N ASP A 661 -8.67 -15.04 3.26
CA ASP A 661 -9.40 -13.98 2.57
C ASP A 661 -9.74 -12.87 3.58
N PRO A 662 -9.55 -11.58 3.26
CA PRO A 662 -9.88 -10.50 4.19
C PRO A 662 -11.40 -10.42 4.41
N LEU A 663 -11.81 -10.03 5.63
CA LEU A 663 -13.19 -9.64 5.92
C LEU A 663 -13.52 -8.27 5.33
N PHE A 664 -12.53 -7.36 5.34
CA PHE A 664 -12.62 -6.01 4.77
C PHE A 664 -11.37 -5.71 3.97
N THR A 665 -11.53 -5.07 2.80
CA THR A 665 -10.40 -4.69 1.94
C THR A 665 -10.32 -3.18 1.89
N TYR A 666 -9.14 -2.62 2.17
CA TYR A 666 -8.92 -1.17 2.04
C TYR A 666 -8.83 -0.76 0.58
N GLU A 667 -9.13 0.50 0.32
CA GLU A 667 -8.85 1.14 -0.96
C GLU A 667 -7.35 1.14 -1.26
N VAL A 668 -7.03 1.26 -2.54
CA VAL A 668 -5.64 1.32 -3.04
C VAL A 668 -5.34 2.78 -3.41
N PRO A 669 -4.74 3.58 -2.52
CA PRO A 669 -4.38 4.95 -2.88
C PRO A 669 -3.27 4.96 -3.92
N GLU A 670 -3.42 5.87 -4.87
CA GLU A 670 -2.47 6.13 -5.95
C GLU A 670 -1.73 7.44 -5.70
N VAL A 671 -0.47 7.49 -6.14
CA VAL A 671 0.38 8.68 -6.04
C VAL A 671 1.11 8.93 -7.34
N ASP A 672 1.49 10.19 -7.56
CA ASP A 672 2.32 10.58 -8.69
C ASP A 672 3.81 10.53 -8.29
N VAL A 673 4.61 9.84 -9.12
CA VAL A 673 6.03 9.62 -8.91
C VAL A 673 6.82 10.38 -9.97
N PRO A 674 7.69 11.35 -9.60
CA PRO A 674 8.48 12.12 -10.55
C PRO A 674 9.30 11.23 -11.48
N ILE A 675 9.31 11.56 -12.76
CA ILE A 675 10.14 10.90 -13.76
C ILE A 675 11.56 11.48 -13.66
N GLY A 676 12.56 10.60 -13.61
CA GLY A 676 13.98 10.99 -13.59
C GLY A 676 14.39 11.74 -14.86
N GLU A 677 15.40 12.60 -14.76
CA GLU A 677 15.96 13.29 -15.93
C GLU A 677 16.43 12.29 -16.99
N VAL A 678 16.13 12.57 -18.26
CA VAL A 678 16.51 11.71 -19.38
C VAL A 678 17.83 12.20 -19.94
N THR A 679 18.86 11.38 -19.86
CA THR A 679 20.18 11.67 -20.47
C THR A 679 20.40 10.74 -21.65
N VAL A 680 20.82 11.30 -22.77
CA VAL A 680 21.18 10.57 -23.97
C VAL A 680 22.65 10.88 -24.28
N GLU A 681 23.44 9.87 -24.57
CA GLU A 681 24.83 9.99 -25.01
C GLU A 681 24.99 9.22 -26.33
N THR A 682 25.38 9.90 -27.38
CA THR A 682 25.53 9.33 -28.73
C THR A 682 27.00 9.30 -29.13
N PRO A 683 27.57 8.12 -29.46
CA PRO A 683 28.96 8.03 -29.88
C PRO A 683 29.13 8.40 -31.35
N ASP A 684 30.23 9.08 -31.70
CA ASP A 684 30.56 9.30 -33.10
C ASP A 684 30.73 7.99 -33.88
N LYS A 685 30.32 8.01 -35.15
CA LYS A 685 30.35 6.86 -36.06
C LYS A 685 31.31 7.18 -37.20
N ASN A 686 32.13 6.22 -37.60
CA ASN A 686 33.09 6.38 -38.67
C ASN A 686 32.77 5.41 -39.82
N VAL A 687 32.72 5.91 -41.05
CA VAL A 687 32.38 5.12 -42.24
C VAL A 687 33.29 5.49 -43.40
N TYR A 688 33.60 4.53 -44.27
CA TYR A 688 34.35 4.80 -45.49
C TYR A 688 33.48 5.55 -46.52
N LEU A 689 34.12 6.28 -47.44
CA LEU A 689 33.46 6.94 -48.56
C LEU A 689 32.52 5.99 -49.32
N LEU A 690 31.30 6.46 -49.62
CA LEU A 690 30.19 5.71 -50.20
C LEU A 690 29.67 4.54 -49.34
N GLY A 691 30.15 4.41 -48.11
CA GLY A 691 29.69 3.39 -47.18
C GLY A 691 28.27 3.63 -46.68
N THR A 692 27.80 2.67 -45.90
CA THR A 692 26.45 2.65 -45.35
C THR A 692 26.51 2.66 -43.84
N VAL A 693 25.76 3.56 -43.21
CA VAL A 693 25.41 3.48 -41.78
C VAL A 693 23.98 2.99 -41.70
N THR A 694 23.77 1.79 -41.16
CA THR A 694 22.42 1.21 -41.09
C THR A 694 21.60 1.85 -39.99
N PHE A 695 20.28 1.74 -40.06
CA PHE A 695 19.41 2.20 -38.98
C PHE A 695 19.73 1.49 -37.65
N ASN A 696 20.14 0.22 -37.70
CA ASN A 696 20.58 -0.52 -36.50
C ASN A 696 21.90 0.00 -35.93
N ASP A 697 22.83 0.48 -36.77
CA ASP A 697 24.08 1.09 -36.29
C ASP A 697 23.82 2.41 -35.55
N ILE A 698 22.77 3.13 -35.92
CA ILE A 698 22.32 4.38 -35.27
C ILE A 698 21.60 4.07 -33.95
N LYS A 699 20.71 3.09 -33.98
CA LYS A 699 19.95 2.62 -32.81
C LYS A 699 20.85 1.98 -31.75
N GLY A 700 21.88 1.28 -32.19
CA GLY A 700 22.88 0.62 -31.34
C GLY A 700 23.94 1.58 -30.81
N GLY A 701 24.24 1.47 -29.52
CA GLY A 701 25.37 2.14 -28.87
C GLY A 701 25.07 3.54 -28.31
N ALA A 702 23.85 4.05 -28.42
CA ALA A 702 23.43 5.22 -27.63
C ALA A 702 23.24 4.83 -26.17
N GLY A 703 23.93 5.52 -25.25
CA GLY A 703 23.74 5.37 -23.81
C GLY A 703 22.54 6.20 -23.37
N VAL A 704 21.45 5.56 -22.93
CA VAL A 704 20.27 6.28 -22.47
C VAL A 704 19.99 5.94 -21.02
N LYS A 705 19.75 6.96 -20.19
CA LYS A 705 19.32 6.79 -18.81
C LYS A 705 18.13 7.65 -18.48
N VAL A 706 17.29 7.15 -17.57
CA VAL A 706 16.21 7.87 -16.91
C VAL A 706 16.55 7.89 -15.42
N GLY A 707 17.06 9.02 -14.94
CA GLY A 707 17.78 9.07 -13.66
C GLY A 707 18.97 8.09 -13.66
N ASP A 708 18.95 7.11 -12.76
CA ASP A 708 19.99 6.08 -12.65
C ASP A 708 19.68 4.79 -13.44
N VAL A 709 18.54 4.72 -14.14
CA VAL A 709 18.10 3.50 -14.85
C VAL A 709 18.52 3.55 -16.30
N GLU A 710 19.32 2.57 -16.73
CA GLU A 710 19.79 2.43 -18.11
C GLU A 710 18.71 1.81 -19.01
N LEU A 711 18.51 2.37 -20.20
CA LEU A 711 17.61 1.86 -21.22
C LEU A 711 18.40 1.22 -22.35
N GLU A 712 18.05 -0.01 -22.70
CA GLU A 712 18.61 -0.67 -23.87
C GLU A 712 17.75 -0.39 -25.11
N LEU A 713 18.19 0.53 -25.96
CA LEU A 713 17.48 0.85 -27.22
C LEU A 713 17.68 -0.21 -28.32
N ASP A 714 18.62 -1.14 -28.14
CA ASP A 714 18.87 -2.24 -29.07
C ASP A 714 17.73 -3.27 -29.02
N LEU A 715 16.77 -3.18 -29.95
CA LEU A 715 15.63 -4.10 -30.04
C LEU A 715 15.98 -5.40 -30.78
N ASP A 716 17.23 -5.87 -30.72
CA ASP A 716 17.50 -7.25 -31.12
C ASP A 716 16.58 -8.17 -30.31
N SER A 717 16.01 -9.18 -30.98
CA SER A 717 14.82 -9.97 -30.57
C SER A 717 14.87 -10.67 -29.19
N LYS A 718 15.93 -10.49 -28.40
CA LYS A 718 16.18 -11.13 -27.11
C LYS A 718 15.90 -10.26 -25.89
N LYS A 719 15.63 -8.96 -26.04
CA LYS A 719 15.42 -8.02 -24.92
C LYS A 719 14.21 -7.12 -25.16
N GLU A 720 13.02 -7.68 -24.95
CA GLU A 720 11.76 -6.95 -24.99
C GLU A 720 11.74 -5.84 -23.91
N ASN A 721 10.95 -4.78 -24.11
CA ASN A 721 10.73 -3.70 -23.15
C ASN A 721 11.99 -2.87 -22.75
N PHE A 722 12.90 -2.60 -23.68
CA PHE A 722 14.09 -1.77 -23.45
C PHE A 722 15.06 -2.32 -22.38
N GLY A 723 15.03 -3.63 -22.14
CA GLY A 723 15.80 -4.27 -21.06
C GLY A 723 15.20 -4.09 -19.66
N LEU A 724 13.99 -3.53 -19.56
CA LEU A 724 13.29 -3.29 -18.30
C LEU A 724 12.32 -4.42 -17.94
N GLU A 725 12.21 -4.75 -16.67
CA GLU A 725 11.10 -5.53 -16.16
C GLU A 725 9.77 -4.76 -16.31
N PRO A 726 8.62 -5.43 -16.54
CA PRO A 726 7.35 -4.76 -16.83
C PRO A 726 6.91 -3.70 -15.81
N TRP A 727 7.27 -3.87 -14.54
CA TRP A 727 6.91 -2.94 -13.47
C TRP A 727 7.69 -1.62 -13.54
N GLN A 728 8.89 -1.60 -14.10
CA GLN A 728 9.77 -0.42 -14.10
C GLN A 728 9.19 0.72 -14.93
N ASN A 729 8.48 0.40 -16.02
CA ASN A 729 7.85 1.35 -16.92
C ASN A 729 6.33 1.16 -17.06
N ALA A 730 5.69 0.53 -16.07
CA ALA A 730 4.26 0.25 -16.09
C ALA A 730 3.40 1.52 -16.26
N TYR A 731 3.88 2.68 -15.78
CA TYR A 731 3.13 3.95 -15.73
C TYR A 731 3.66 5.04 -16.68
N VAL A 732 4.65 4.72 -17.52
CA VAL A 732 5.22 5.65 -18.51
C VAL A 732 5.28 5.05 -19.91
N ASN A 733 5.17 5.90 -20.92
CA ASN A 733 5.46 5.59 -22.31
C ASN A 733 6.89 6.03 -22.62
N ILE A 734 7.69 5.12 -23.16
CA ILE A 734 9.05 5.41 -23.65
C ILE A 734 8.97 5.50 -25.17
N SER A 735 9.36 6.64 -25.72
CA SER A 735 9.30 6.93 -27.16
C SER A 735 10.66 7.43 -27.64
N PRO A 736 11.54 6.54 -28.13
CA PRO A 736 12.76 6.95 -28.81
C PRO A 736 12.46 7.45 -30.22
N GLU A 737 13.15 8.50 -30.65
CA GLU A 737 13.08 9.09 -31.97
C GLU A 737 14.50 9.30 -32.52
N TYR A 738 14.68 9.03 -33.81
CA TYR A 738 15.99 9.07 -34.48
C TYR A 738 15.88 10.01 -35.68
N LYS A 739 16.68 11.07 -35.71
CA LYS A 739 16.63 12.11 -36.76
C LYS A 739 17.96 12.27 -37.46
N GLY A 740 17.93 12.48 -38.77
CA GLY A 740 19.14 12.88 -39.51
C GLY A 740 19.42 14.37 -39.42
N ALA A 741 20.56 14.80 -39.95
CA ALA A 741 20.96 16.22 -40.01
C ALA A 741 19.90 17.17 -40.62
N SER A 742 18.98 16.67 -41.45
CA SER A 742 17.87 17.43 -42.04
C SER A 742 16.63 17.53 -41.15
N GLY A 743 16.64 16.93 -39.96
CA GLY A 743 15.56 16.94 -38.97
C GLY A 743 14.41 15.95 -39.21
N GLY A 744 14.46 15.17 -40.31
CA GLY A 744 13.48 14.12 -40.60
C GLY A 744 13.80 12.82 -39.87
N ASN A 745 12.76 12.06 -39.50
CA ASN A 745 12.93 10.76 -38.83
C ASN A 745 13.57 9.73 -39.78
N PHE A 746 14.55 8.99 -39.27
CA PHE A 746 15.14 7.87 -39.99
C PHE A 746 14.14 6.72 -40.08
N VAL A 747 13.96 6.20 -41.29
CA VAL A 747 13.14 5.02 -41.56
C VAL A 747 13.90 3.99 -42.41
N ASP A 748 15.14 4.30 -42.82
CA ASP A 748 15.95 3.51 -43.75
C ASP A 748 17.45 3.79 -43.54
N ASP A 749 18.31 2.97 -44.16
CA ASP A 749 19.77 3.05 -44.08
C ASP A 749 20.35 4.30 -44.77
N MET A 750 21.39 4.90 -44.17
CA MET A 750 22.13 6.00 -44.77
C MET A 750 23.21 5.45 -45.72
N THR A 751 22.90 5.35 -47.00
CA THR A 751 23.79 4.76 -48.02
C THR A 751 24.50 5.83 -48.86
N GLY A 752 25.69 5.50 -49.39
CA GLY A 752 26.37 6.33 -50.38
C GLY A 752 26.91 7.65 -49.83
N LEU A 753 27.32 7.68 -48.56
CA LEU A 753 27.77 8.90 -47.89
C LEU A 753 29.08 9.45 -48.50
N THR A 754 29.05 10.70 -48.95
CA THR A 754 30.21 11.37 -49.60
C THR A 754 30.88 12.44 -48.73
N GLY A 755 30.27 12.80 -47.61
CA GLY A 755 30.79 13.76 -46.66
C GLY A 755 30.08 13.63 -45.31
N ASP A 756 30.65 14.29 -44.32
CA ASP A 756 30.19 14.18 -42.94
C ASP A 756 28.74 14.64 -42.79
N THR A 757 28.06 13.99 -41.88
CA THR A 757 26.67 14.27 -41.51
C THR A 757 26.50 13.99 -40.03
N SER A 758 25.30 14.17 -39.51
CA SER A 758 25.00 13.91 -38.11
C SER A 758 23.69 13.14 -37.96
N TYR A 759 23.53 12.56 -36.79
CA TYR A 759 22.28 11.95 -36.35
C TYR A 759 21.98 12.39 -34.92
N THR A 760 20.71 12.56 -34.61
CA THR A 760 20.22 12.90 -33.29
C THR A 760 19.38 11.74 -32.77
N VAL A 761 19.66 11.31 -31.55
CA VAL A 761 18.81 10.39 -30.80
C VAL A 761 18.11 11.21 -29.74
N SER A 762 16.78 11.18 -29.72
CA SER A 762 15.99 11.76 -28.65
C SER A 762 15.14 10.68 -28.01
N VAL A 763 15.00 10.73 -26.69
CA VAL A 763 14.12 9.83 -25.94
C VAL A 763 13.17 10.67 -25.11
N LYS A 764 11.88 10.36 -25.25
CA LYS A 764 10.80 10.97 -24.49
C LYS A 764 10.18 9.94 -23.56
N VAL A 765 10.05 10.29 -22.28
CA VAL A 765 9.40 9.49 -21.26
C VAL A 765 8.23 10.30 -20.72
N SER A 766 7.01 9.88 -21.05
CA SER A 766 5.78 10.57 -20.65
C SER A 766 4.92 9.68 -19.76
N PRO A 767 4.25 10.21 -18.73
CA PRO A 767 3.22 9.46 -18.00
C PRO A 767 2.15 8.91 -18.94
N LYS A 768 1.54 7.77 -18.59
CA LYS A 768 0.40 7.20 -19.33
C LYS A 768 -0.92 7.91 -19.03
N THR A 769 -1.01 8.57 -17.88
CA THR A 769 -2.18 9.26 -17.34
C THR A 769 -1.81 10.69 -16.95
N GLU A 770 -2.79 11.60 -16.92
CA GLU A 770 -2.57 12.98 -16.47
C GLU A 770 -2.37 13.03 -14.95
N GLY A 771 -1.53 13.95 -14.46
CA GLY A 771 -1.14 14.10 -13.05
C GLY A 771 0.05 15.04 -12.89
N ASP A 772 0.69 15.03 -11.72
CA ASP A 772 1.77 15.95 -11.34
C ASP A 772 3.15 15.55 -11.90
N ALA A 773 3.39 14.28 -12.22
CA ALA A 773 4.63 13.88 -12.87
C ALA A 773 4.64 14.43 -14.31
N GLU A 774 5.68 15.19 -14.63
CA GLU A 774 5.83 15.80 -15.96
C GLU A 774 6.66 14.92 -16.90
N GLU A 775 6.38 15.05 -18.19
CA GLU A 775 7.18 14.46 -19.25
C GLU A 775 8.64 14.93 -19.18
N LYS A 776 9.56 13.99 -19.40
CA LYS A 776 11.00 14.26 -19.52
C LYS A 776 11.51 13.81 -20.87
N SER A 777 12.44 14.58 -21.42
CA SER A 777 13.11 14.25 -22.66
C SER A 777 14.59 14.58 -22.58
N GLY A 778 15.38 13.77 -23.29
CA GLY A 778 16.80 13.99 -23.50
C GLY A 778 17.10 13.78 -24.97
N GLU A 779 18.07 14.52 -25.48
CA GLU A 779 18.57 14.36 -26.84
C GLU A 779 20.06 14.61 -26.89
N ASP A 780 20.74 13.90 -27.78
CA ASP A 780 22.13 14.13 -28.09
C ASP A 780 22.38 13.86 -29.58
N THR A 781 23.43 14.49 -30.12
CA THR A 781 23.77 14.43 -31.55
C THR A 781 25.17 13.88 -31.75
N GLY A 782 25.26 12.75 -32.44
CA GLY A 782 26.51 12.11 -32.83
C GLY A 782 26.90 12.49 -34.25
N SER A 783 28.20 12.54 -34.50
CA SER A 783 28.74 12.79 -35.85
C SER A 783 28.90 11.49 -36.62
N ILE A 784 28.69 11.55 -37.93
CA ILE A 784 29.03 10.48 -38.88
C ILE A 784 30.17 11.02 -39.75
N ASN A 785 31.37 10.53 -39.47
CA ASN A 785 32.61 10.95 -40.10
C ASN A 785 32.90 10.08 -41.33
N VAL A 786 33.02 10.69 -42.50
CA VAL A 786 33.28 9.99 -43.76
C VAL A 786 34.77 10.03 -44.07
N TYR A 787 35.42 8.87 -43.93
CA TYR A 787 36.84 8.68 -44.20
C TYR A 787 37.06 8.57 -45.70
N LYS A 788 38.06 9.30 -46.20
CA LYS A 788 38.38 9.44 -47.62
C LYS A 788 39.73 8.82 -47.94
N PRO A 789 39.93 8.30 -49.16
CA PRO A 789 41.17 7.64 -49.51
C PRO A 789 42.31 8.65 -49.70
N GLU A 790 43.48 8.26 -49.23
CA GLU A 790 44.77 8.89 -49.45
C GLU A 790 45.68 7.88 -50.13
N LEU A 791 46.13 8.21 -51.33
CA LEU A 791 46.97 7.36 -52.16
C LEU A 791 48.33 8.01 -52.32
N THR A 792 49.38 7.30 -51.92
CA THR A 792 50.76 7.75 -52.08
C THR A 792 51.37 7.07 -53.28
N PHE A 793 51.80 7.87 -54.26
CA PHE A 793 52.52 7.38 -55.43
C PHE A 793 54.02 7.70 -55.34
N GLU A 794 54.82 6.83 -55.92
CA GLU A 794 56.25 7.03 -56.17
C GLU A 794 56.50 7.07 -57.69
N ASP A 795 57.57 7.75 -58.10
CA ASP A 795 57.97 7.83 -59.50
C ASP A 795 58.65 6.57 -60.02
N SER A 796 58.63 6.39 -61.34
CA SER A 796 59.31 5.28 -62.04
C SER A 796 60.29 5.80 -63.08
N ASP A 797 61.44 5.13 -63.22
CA ASP A 797 62.36 5.37 -64.34
C ASP A 797 61.98 4.48 -65.55
N VAL A 798 61.82 5.12 -66.72
CA VAL A 798 61.61 4.49 -68.03
C VAL A 798 62.68 4.96 -69.03
N TYR A 799 62.82 4.31 -70.17
CA TYR A 799 63.84 4.67 -71.18
C TYR A 799 63.22 5.05 -72.52
N TYR A 800 63.75 6.09 -73.15
CA TYR A 800 63.35 6.53 -74.48
C TYR A 800 63.47 5.38 -75.49
N GLY A 801 62.42 5.13 -76.29
CA GLY A 801 62.34 4.07 -77.30
C GLY A 801 62.07 2.66 -76.76
N ASP A 802 62.01 2.48 -75.43
CA ASP A 802 61.72 1.20 -74.79
C ASP A 802 60.21 0.95 -74.73
N ASP A 803 59.82 -0.29 -74.44
CA ASP A 803 58.41 -0.64 -74.22
C ASP A 803 57.89 0.10 -72.99
N ALA A 804 56.73 0.74 -73.11
CA ALA A 804 56.08 1.41 -71.99
C ALA A 804 55.65 0.38 -70.92
N PRO A 805 55.59 0.77 -69.63
CA PRO A 805 55.08 -0.10 -68.59
C PRO A 805 53.69 -0.64 -68.94
N LYS A 806 53.49 -1.95 -68.78
CA LYS A 806 52.19 -2.60 -69.03
C LYS A 806 51.18 -2.33 -67.92
N GLU A 807 51.69 -2.14 -66.71
CA GLU A 807 50.93 -1.84 -65.51
C GLU A 807 51.62 -0.69 -64.77
N TYR A 808 50.81 0.19 -64.17
CA TYR A 808 51.26 1.35 -63.39
C TYR A 808 50.92 1.20 -61.90
N ALA A 809 50.31 0.08 -61.52
CA ALA A 809 49.87 -0.16 -60.14
C ALA A 809 51.04 -0.24 -59.15
N ASP A 810 52.22 -0.67 -59.60
CA ASP A 810 53.43 -0.76 -58.76
C ASP A 810 53.91 0.62 -58.25
N ASN A 811 53.47 1.71 -58.89
CA ASN A 811 53.76 3.08 -58.45
C ASN A 811 52.95 3.48 -57.20
N LEU A 812 51.90 2.75 -56.83
CA LEU A 812 51.14 2.99 -55.62
C LEU A 812 51.85 2.34 -54.42
N THR A 813 52.42 3.16 -53.55
CA THR A 813 53.24 2.68 -52.41
C THR A 813 52.50 2.74 -51.07
N GLY A 814 51.38 3.45 -51.00
CA GLY A 814 50.55 3.53 -49.81
C GLY A 814 49.10 3.82 -50.09
N THR A 815 48.21 3.10 -49.42
CA THR A 815 46.77 3.37 -49.36
C THR A 815 46.40 3.56 -47.90
N ARG A 816 45.76 4.68 -47.60
CA ARG A 816 45.22 4.99 -46.28
C ARG A 816 43.85 5.62 -46.41
N TRP A 817 43.10 5.59 -45.33
CA TRP A 817 41.84 6.32 -45.22
C TRP A 817 41.91 7.23 -44.02
N PHE A 818 41.55 8.49 -44.23
CA PHE A 818 41.59 9.51 -43.19
C PHE A 818 40.34 10.36 -43.19
N HIS A 819 40.05 10.93 -42.03
CA HIS A 819 39.09 11.99 -41.83
C HIS A 819 39.84 13.21 -41.30
N ALA A 820 39.41 14.40 -41.73
CA ALA A 820 39.96 15.67 -41.30
C ALA A 820 38.79 16.56 -40.89
N ASP A 821 38.74 16.92 -39.61
CA ASP A 821 37.70 17.79 -39.05
C ASP A 821 37.68 19.14 -39.77
N LYS A 822 36.50 19.60 -40.22
CA LYS A 822 36.35 20.93 -40.83
C LYS A 822 35.79 21.93 -39.83
N ALA A 823 36.49 23.07 -39.65
CA ALA A 823 36.01 24.39 -40.10
C ALA A 823 36.70 25.59 -39.38
N THR A 824 38.02 25.81 -39.52
CA THR A 824 38.58 27.18 -39.45
C THR A 824 39.85 27.28 -40.29
N ASP A 825 39.99 28.40 -41.02
CA ASP A 825 41.11 28.78 -41.91
C ASP A 825 42.51 28.88 -41.24
N GLU A 826 42.72 28.31 -40.05
CA GLU A 826 44.01 28.35 -39.36
C GLU A 826 44.51 26.93 -39.05
N ALA A 827 45.64 26.62 -39.68
CA ALA A 827 46.38 25.37 -39.65
C ALA A 827 46.61 24.79 -38.25
N THR A 828 45.87 23.73 -37.92
CA THR A 828 46.35 22.46 -37.31
C THR A 828 45.21 21.44 -37.37
N ASP A 829 44.96 20.83 -38.54
CA ASP A 829 43.96 19.78 -38.70
C ASP A 829 44.44 18.50 -38.00
N GLU A 830 43.67 17.97 -37.06
CA GLU A 830 43.92 16.67 -36.44
C GLU A 830 43.45 15.57 -37.41
N ILE A 831 44.34 15.13 -38.30
CA ILE A 831 44.06 14.04 -39.23
C ILE A 831 43.95 12.73 -38.44
N THR A 832 42.78 12.11 -38.51
CA THR A 832 42.54 10.79 -37.91
C THR A 832 42.53 9.73 -39.00
N TYR A 833 43.32 8.67 -38.83
CA TYR A 833 43.38 7.56 -39.77
C TYR A 833 42.47 6.42 -39.33
N SER A 834 41.86 5.74 -40.30
CA SER A 834 40.93 4.62 -40.08
C SER A 834 41.47 3.51 -39.16
N ASP A 835 42.77 3.23 -39.18
CA ASP A 835 43.43 2.23 -38.31
C ASP A 835 43.36 2.56 -36.81
N SER A 836 43.03 3.81 -36.46
CA SER A 836 42.96 4.30 -35.07
C SER A 836 41.54 4.41 -34.51
N VAL A 837 40.52 4.11 -35.33
CA VAL A 837 39.11 4.21 -34.96
C VAL A 837 38.33 2.95 -35.34
N ASN A 838 37.14 2.79 -34.77
CA ASN A 838 36.23 1.73 -35.19
C ASN A 838 35.44 2.19 -36.42
N MET A 839 35.64 1.49 -37.54
CA MET A 839 34.93 1.73 -38.79
C MET A 839 33.69 0.84 -38.90
N ILE A 840 32.59 1.40 -39.38
CA ILE A 840 31.39 0.67 -39.77
C ILE A 840 31.59 0.09 -41.17
N GLY A 841 31.40 -1.22 -41.29
CA GLY A 841 31.61 -1.95 -42.53
C GLY A 841 33.08 -2.26 -42.82
N GLY A 842 33.32 -2.91 -43.95
CA GLY A 842 34.66 -3.22 -44.43
C GLY A 842 35.25 -2.08 -45.27
N GLU A 843 36.57 -2.02 -45.33
CA GLU A 843 37.28 -1.13 -46.26
C GLU A 843 36.86 -1.45 -47.71
N PRO A 844 36.41 -0.45 -48.49
CA PRO A 844 35.97 -0.68 -49.86
C PRO A 844 37.17 -0.89 -50.79
N GLU A 845 36.99 -1.77 -51.78
CA GLU A 845 38.01 -2.01 -52.80
C GLU A 845 38.11 -0.81 -53.76
N LEU A 846 39.32 -0.28 -53.92
CA LEU A 846 39.61 0.81 -54.83
C LEU A 846 40.12 0.27 -56.18
N THR A 847 39.45 0.63 -57.26
CA THR A 847 39.88 0.32 -58.63
C THR A 847 40.56 1.54 -59.26
N MET A 848 41.80 1.36 -59.72
CA MET A 848 42.59 2.42 -60.35
C MET A 848 42.57 2.31 -61.87
N THR A 849 42.51 3.45 -62.54
CA THR A 849 42.81 3.56 -63.97
C THR A 849 43.89 4.60 -64.18
N TYR A 850 44.91 4.23 -64.96
CA TYR A 850 46.08 5.07 -65.19
C TYR A 850 46.09 5.56 -66.62
N LYS A 851 46.36 6.86 -66.79
CA LYS A 851 46.43 7.49 -68.11
C LYS A 851 47.72 8.31 -68.22
N PRO A 852 48.76 7.75 -68.86
CA PRO A 852 49.92 8.52 -69.28
C PRO A 852 49.53 9.68 -70.20
N GLU A 853 50.33 10.74 -70.19
CA GLU A 853 50.10 11.92 -71.04
C GLU A 853 49.95 11.56 -72.52
N GLU A 854 48.93 12.13 -73.15
CA GLU A 854 48.55 11.79 -74.53
C GLU A 854 49.66 12.15 -75.54
N GLY A 855 49.97 11.23 -76.44
CA GLY A 855 50.96 11.43 -77.51
C GLY A 855 52.42 11.24 -77.08
N LYS A 856 52.70 10.94 -75.80
CA LYS A 856 54.06 10.65 -75.30
C LYS A 856 54.46 9.16 -75.43
N ILE A 857 53.46 8.27 -75.54
CA ILE A 857 53.61 6.85 -75.84
C ILE A 857 53.01 6.59 -77.23
N LEU A 858 53.76 5.95 -78.12
CA LEU A 858 53.33 5.59 -79.47
C LEU A 858 53.72 4.14 -79.76
N ASP A 859 52.77 3.35 -80.28
CA ASP A 859 52.96 1.93 -80.57
C ASP A 859 53.56 1.15 -79.37
N ASP A 860 53.02 1.41 -78.18
CA ASP A 860 53.46 0.86 -76.88
C ASP A 860 54.92 1.19 -76.49
N LYS A 861 55.54 2.21 -77.10
CA LYS A 861 56.90 2.65 -76.79
C LYS A 861 56.98 4.09 -76.29
N ILE A 862 57.97 4.36 -75.43
CA ILE A 862 58.28 5.72 -74.97
C ILE A 862 58.80 6.55 -76.16
N ALA A 863 57.98 7.49 -76.65
CA ALA A 863 58.23 8.18 -77.92
C ALA A 863 58.88 9.56 -77.75
N VAL A 864 59.07 10.01 -76.52
CA VAL A 864 59.65 11.32 -76.18
C VAL A 864 60.85 11.17 -75.25
N LYS A 865 61.59 12.26 -75.05
CA LYS A 865 62.72 12.36 -74.11
C LYS A 865 62.37 13.10 -72.81
N GLU A 866 61.21 13.74 -72.79
CA GLU A 866 60.69 14.48 -71.64
C GLU A 866 60.00 13.53 -70.68
N ASP A 867 60.02 13.84 -69.38
CA ASP A 867 59.28 13.10 -68.35
C ASP A 867 57.78 13.07 -68.68
N ILE A 868 57.13 11.94 -68.39
CA ILE A 868 55.72 11.71 -68.73
C ILE A 868 54.90 11.71 -67.44
N ALA A 869 53.94 12.63 -67.34
CA ALA A 869 53.00 12.61 -66.23
C ALA A 869 51.98 11.49 -66.44
N VAL A 870 51.67 10.75 -65.37
CA VAL A 870 50.61 9.75 -65.35
C VAL A 870 49.49 10.25 -64.45
N ASP A 871 48.30 10.41 -65.02
CA ASP A 871 47.09 10.67 -64.24
C ASP A 871 46.52 9.35 -63.71
N ALA A 872 45.86 9.41 -62.57
CA ALA A 872 45.19 8.26 -61.97
C ALA A 872 43.77 8.66 -61.57
N ALA A 873 42.79 7.90 -62.05
CA ALA A 873 41.40 7.99 -61.63
C ALA A 873 41.03 6.79 -60.76
N VAL A 874 40.24 7.06 -59.72
CA VAL A 874 39.94 6.17 -58.60
C VAL A 874 38.45 5.89 -58.61
N ALA A 875 38.06 4.63 -58.51
CA ALA A 875 36.66 4.23 -58.39
C ALA A 875 36.43 3.25 -57.23
N ILE A 876 35.24 3.34 -56.62
CA ILE A 876 34.70 2.31 -55.73
C ILE A 876 33.56 1.63 -56.49
N GLY A 877 33.73 0.35 -56.83
CA GLY A 877 32.84 -0.34 -57.75
C GLY A 877 32.80 0.36 -59.11
N THR A 878 31.66 0.93 -59.49
CA THR A 878 31.50 1.70 -60.74
C THR A 878 31.49 3.22 -60.54
N THR A 879 31.61 3.70 -59.30
CA THR A 879 31.49 5.13 -58.96
C THR A 879 32.86 5.78 -58.93
N ASP A 880 33.06 6.82 -59.75
CA ASP A 880 34.27 7.65 -59.74
C ASP A 880 34.35 8.47 -58.43
N VAL A 881 35.42 8.25 -57.69
CA VAL A 881 35.72 8.93 -56.42
C VAL A 881 37.05 9.71 -56.47
N THR A 882 37.59 9.95 -57.67
CA THR A 882 38.84 10.68 -57.87
C THR A 882 38.82 12.05 -57.18
N GLY A 883 37.69 12.77 -57.25
CA GLY A 883 37.52 14.08 -56.60
C GLY A 883 37.46 14.05 -55.06
N TYR A 884 37.29 12.87 -54.46
CA TYR A 884 37.33 12.67 -53.01
C TYR A 884 38.67 12.08 -52.54
N THR A 885 39.56 11.73 -53.47
CA THR A 885 40.83 11.07 -53.16
C THR A 885 41.94 12.09 -53.02
N THR A 886 42.69 12.02 -51.92
CA THR A 886 43.90 12.79 -51.74
C THR A 886 45.06 12.03 -52.37
N PHE A 887 45.80 12.68 -53.26
CA PHE A 887 46.97 12.09 -53.90
C PHE A 887 48.22 12.71 -53.29
N LEU A 888 49.01 11.86 -52.65
CA LEU A 888 50.34 12.18 -52.19
C LEU A 888 51.36 11.63 -53.18
N HIS A 889 52.50 12.29 -53.20
CA HIS A 889 53.60 11.95 -54.08
C HIS A 889 54.88 11.97 -53.25
N THR A 890 55.70 10.92 -53.40
CA THR A 890 57.00 10.84 -52.76
C THR A 890 58.06 11.39 -53.70
N ASP A 891 58.62 12.55 -53.36
CA ASP A 891 59.65 13.20 -54.18
C ASP A 891 60.89 12.32 -54.39
N CYS A 892 61.36 12.24 -55.63
CA CYS A 892 62.59 11.55 -56.02
C CYS A 892 63.82 12.50 -56.09
N GLY A 893 64.15 13.18 -54.99
CA GLY A 893 65.42 13.91 -54.82
C GLY A 893 65.54 15.31 -55.47
N GLU A 894 66.62 16.04 -55.16
CA GLU A 894 66.78 17.48 -55.45
C GLU A 894 66.81 17.83 -56.95
N GLY A 895 65.88 18.70 -57.38
CA GLY A 895 66.02 19.49 -58.62
C GLY A 895 64.95 19.34 -59.71
N LYS A 896 63.73 18.87 -59.40
CA LYS A 896 62.69 18.62 -60.42
C LYS A 896 61.38 19.40 -60.22
N GLU A 897 60.66 19.56 -61.34
CA GLU A 897 59.47 20.39 -61.52
C GLU A 897 58.27 19.90 -60.71
N ALA A 898 57.40 20.81 -60.28
CA ALA A 898 56.12 20.45 -59.67
C ALA A 898 55.29 19.62 -60.66
N LEU A 899 54.57 18.60 -60.15
CA LEU A 899 53.64 17.81 -60.95
C LEU A 899 52.69 18.73 -61.74
N PRO A 900 52.42 18.46 -63.03
CA PRO A 900 51.40 19.17 -63.78
C PRO A 900 50.05 18.95 -63.12
N ALA A 901 49.11 19.88 -63.30
CA ALA A 901 47.83 19.90 -62.59
C ALA A 901 47.04 18.57 -62.61
N ASN A 902 47.28 17.71 -63.61
CA ASN A 902 46.59 16.43 -63.76
C ASN A 902 47.49 15.20 -63.48
N GLY A 903 48.81 15.33 -63.33
CA GLY A 903 49.69 14.17 -63.05
C GLY A 903 49.67 13.79 -61.57
N LYS A 904 49.65 12.48 -61.26
CA LYS A 904 49.76 11.95 -59.88
C LYS A 904 51.17 11.45 -59.56
N PHE A 905 51.91 11.00 -60.57
CA PHE A 905 53.34 10.67 -60.49
C PHE A 905 53.99 10.80 -61.87
N TRP A 906 55.31 10.73 -61.90
CA TRP A 906 56.15 10.83 -63.08
C TRP A 906 56.69 9.47 -63.53
N LEU A 907 56.75 9.31 -64.85
CA LEU A 907 57.71 8.43 -65.48
C LEU A 907 58.91 9.27 -65.92
N HIS A 908 60.03 9.10 -65.24
CA HIS A 908 61.26 9.78 -65.60
C HIS A 908 61.89 9.12 -66.80
N VAL A 909 61.94 9.85 -67.92
CA VAL A 909 62.47 9.30 -69.16
C VAL A 909 63.99 9.46 -69.18
N LYS A 910 64.68 8.34 -69.04
CA LYS A 910 66.12 8.23 -69.24
C LYS A 910 66.42 8.01 -70.72
N THR A 911 67.63 8.37 -71.11
CA THR A 911 68.12 8.12 -72.46
C THR A 911 69.44 7.40 -72.41
N CYS A 912 69.75 6.68 -73.48
CA CYS A 912 71.01 5.98 -73.61
C CYS A 912 72.08 6.88 -74.23
N SER A 913 73.34 6.46 -74.11
CA SER A 913 74.46 7.10 -74.77
C SER A 913 75.39 6.11 -75.45
N LEU A 914 75.93 6.51 -76.60
CA LEU A 914 76.90 5.74 -77.37
C LEU A 914 78.20 6.53 -77.47
N THR A 915 79.28 5.95 -76.97
CA THR A 915 80.63 6.46 -77.14
C THR A 915 81.25 5.86 -78.40
N VAL A 916 81.42 6.68 -79.43
CA VAL A 916 82.15 6.29 -80.65
C VAL A 916 83.60 6.73 -80.51
N THR A 917 84.51 5.77 -80.52
CA THR A 917 85.95 6.03 -80.38
C THR A 917 86.68 5.78 -81.69
N LYS A 918 87.39 6.79 -82.17
CA LYS A 918 88.28 6.68 -83.33
C LYS A 918 89.71 6.40 -82.89
N GLN A 919 90.32 5.37 -83.48
CA GLN A 919 91.73 5.05 -83.31
C GLN A 919 92.44 4.93 -84.67
N LYS A 920 93.74 5.29 -84.67
CA LYS A 920 94.64 5.31 -85.83
C LYS A 920 94.17 6.22 -86.98
N GLY A 921 93.38 7.25 -86.69
CA GLY A 921 93.19 8.41 -87.54
C GLY A 921 94.37 9.37 -87.47
N ALA A 922 94.57 10.15 -88.53
CA ALA A 922 95.55 11.22 -88.56
C ALA A 922 95.09 12.44 -87.74
N GLU A 923 96.04 13.13 -87.11
CA GLU A 923 95.77 14.29 -86.29
C GLU A 923 95.16 15.43 -87.12
N GLY A 924 94.00 15.95 -86.70
CA GLY A 924 93.29 17.04 -87.37
C GLY A 924 92.37 16.62 -88.54
N GLU A 925 92.32 15.35 -88.93
CA GLU A 925 91.42 14.87 -89.99
C GLU A 925 90.02 14.51 -89.44
N PRO A 926 88.92 14.93 -90.09
CA PRO A 926 87.55 14.65 -89.64
C PRO A 926 87.02 13.31 -90.16
N TYR A 927 86.72 12.34 -89.28
CA TYR A 927 86.17 11.03 -89.65
C TYR A 927 84.64 10.94 -89.56
N ALA A 928 83.95 10.86 -90.69
CA ALA A 928 82.49 10.70 -90.74
C ALA A 928 82.06 9.24 -90.52
N PHE A 929 81.08 9.04 -89.64
CA PHE A 929 80.46 7.78 -89.28
C PHE A 929 78.97 7.85 -89.53
N THR A 930 78.46 6.89 -90.27
CA THR A 930 77.04 6.59 -90.35
C THR A 930 76.66 5.69 -89.19
N ILE A 931 75.65 6.07 -88.43
CA ILE A 931 75.19 5.34 -87.26
C ILE A 931 73.84 4.72 -87.59
N TYR A 932 73.76 3.42 -87.40
CA TYR A 932 72.54 2.66 -87.61
C TYR A 932 71.95 2.24 -86.26
N LYS A 933 70.63 2.37 -86.12
CA LYS A 933 69.83 1.84 -85.01
C LYS A 933 68.95 0.74 -85.58
N ASP A 934 69.06 -0.46 -85.04
CA ASP A 934 68.31 -1.64 -85.48
C ASP A 934 68.41 -1.85 -87.01
N ASP A 935 69.63 -1.62 -87.54
CA ASP A 935 70.00 -1.66 -88.96
C ASP A 935 69.42 -0.56 -89.88
N ASP A 936 68.58 0.33 -89.35
CA ASP A 936 68.12 1.52 -90.06
C ASP A 936 69.06 2.70 -89.82
N LEU A 937 69.27 3.52 -90.86
CA LEU A 937 70.05 4.74 -90.77
C LEU A 937 69.45 5.66 -89.69
N TYR A 938 70.23 5.99 -88.65
CA TYR A 938 69.77 6.81 -87.53
C TYR A 938 70.33 8.23 -87.59
N THR A 939 71.66 8.38 -87.65
CA THR A 939 72.33 9.69 -87.71
C THR A 939 73.74 9.56 -88.28
N GLU A 940 74.41 10.69 -88.47
CA GLU A 940 75.81 10.76 -88.87
C GLU A 940 76.62 11.52 -87.80
N LEU A 941 77.85 11.11 -87.56
CA LEU A 941 78.76 11.71 -86.58
C LEU A 941 80.12 11.94 -87.22
N THR A 942 80.76 13.08 -86.96
CA THR A 942 82.16 13.30 -87.32
C THR A 942 83.08 13.30 -86.10
N VAL A 943 84.14 12.49 -86.11
CA VAL A 943 85.17 12.43 -85.07
C VAL A 943 86.51 12.91 -85.62
N VAL A 944 87.08 13.99 -85.08
CA VAL A 944 88.36 14.54 -85.58
C VAL A 944 89.56 13.89 -84.88
N GLY A 945 90.45 13.27 -85.66
CA GLY A 945 91.62 12.55 -85.17
C GLY A 945 91.29 11.36 -84.26
N ASN A 946 92.17 11.06 -83.31
CA ASN A 946 91.99 9.94 -82.36
C ASN A 946 91.26 10.42 -81.09
N ARG A 947 89.94 10.53 -81.16
CA ARG A 947 89.09 11.00 -80.05
C ARG A 947 87.89 10.09 -79.85
N SER A 948 87.25 10.24 -78.69
CA SER A 948 85.93 9.68 -78.40
C SER A 948 84.90 10.78 -78.43
N VAL A 949 83.76 10.53 -79.07
CA VAL A 949 82.58 11.40 -79.02
C VAL A 949 81.44 10.60 -78.41
N ILE A 950 80.79 11.19 -77.42
CA ILE A 950 79.59 10.62 -76.80
C ILE A 950 78.38 11.22 -77.51
N ILE A 951 77.52 10.35 -78.02
CA ILE A 951 76.20 10.73 -78.50
C ILE A 951 75.23 10.36 -77.39
N GLY A 952 74.69 11.37 -76.71
CA GLY A 952 73.64 11.20 -75.71
C GLY A 952 72.25 11.22 -76.31
N GLU A 953 71.24 11.09 -75.45
CA GLU A 953 69.82 11.16 -75.84
C GLU A 953 69.35 10.12 -76.86
N LEU A 954 70.01 8.96 -76.88
CA LEU A 954 69.67 7.87 -77.78
C LEU A 954 68.51 7.04 -77.22
N PRO A 955 67.58 6.57 -78.07
CA PRO A 955 66.61 5.56 -77.68
C PRO A 955 67.28 4.21 -77.45
N VAL A 956 66.63 3.30 -76.72
CA VAL A 956 67.09 1.91 -76.63
C VAL A 956 67.06 1.24 -78.01
N GLY A 957 67.99 0.33 -78.24
CA GLY A 957 68.13 -0.36 -79.52
C GLY A 957 69.53 -0.89 -79.76
N SER A 958 69.71 -1.63 -80.85
CA SER A 958 71.01 -2.12 -81.30
C SER A 958 71.68 -1.07 -82.18
N TYR A 959 72.84 -0.57 -81.77
CA TYR A 959 73.60 0.44 -82.49
C TYR A 959 74.83 -0.15 -83.14
N ARG A 960 75.08 0.21 -84.40
CA ARG A 960 76.34 -0.04 -85.09
C ARG A 960 76.79 1.22 -85.83
N ILE A 961 78.09 1.31 -86.09
CA ILE A 961 78.68 2.44 -86.81
C ILE A 961 79.35 1.93 -88.08
N GLU A 962 79.34 2.74 -89.12
CA GLU A 962 80.13 2.54 -90.34
C GLU A 962 80.86 3.84 -90.65
N GLU A 963 82.19 3.79 -90.75
CA GLU A 963 82.97 4.92 -91.24
C GLU A 963 82.76 5.08 -92.75
N ASP A 964 82.51 6.31 -93.20
CA ASP A 964 82.38 6.59 -94.63
C ASP A 964 83.76 6.46 -95.31
N GLU A 965 83.85 5.50 -96.24
CA GLU A 965 85.07 5.13 -96.94
C GLU A 965 85.33 6.01 -98.18
N ASP A 966 84.35 6.76 -98.68
CA ASP A 966 84.48 7.54 -99.93
C ASP A 966 85.46 8.70 -99.78
N TRP A 967 85.51 9.32 -98.60
CA TRP A 967 86.45 10.40 -98.29
C TRP A 967 87.67 9.93 -97.46
N SER A 968 87.58 8.74 -96.84
CA SER A 968 88.64 8.15 -95.99
C SER A 968 89.43 7.01 -96.64
N TRP A 969 89.25 6.74 -97.95
CA TRP A 969 89.81 5.66 -98.79
C TRP A 969 91.26 5.19 -98.54
N ARG A 970 92.08 5.97 -97.85
CA ARG A 970 93.41 5.58 -97.34
C ARG A 970 93.35 4.57 -96.19
N TYR A 971 92.18 4.36 -95.59
CA TYR A 971 92.01 3.54 -94.40
C TYR A 971 90.91 2.50 -94.61
N THR A 972 91.13 1.31 -94.05
CA THR A 972 90.10 0.29 -93.92
C THR A 972 89.65 0.24 -92.45
N PRO A 973 88.38 0.52 -92.13
CA PRO A 973 87.89 0.51 -90.76
C PRO A 973 87.73 -0.92 -90.22
N GLU A 974 88.24 -1.18 -89.02
CA GLU A 974 87.97 -2.41 -88.25
C GLU A 974 87.28 -2.02 -86.93
N TYR A 975 86.14 -2.63 -86.62
CA TYR A 975 85.35 -2.35 -85.41
C TYR A 975 85.64 -3.38 -84.33
N ASP A 976 85.74 -2.95 -83.06
CA ASP A 976 85.95 -3.86 -81.92
C ASP A 976 84.78 -4.83 -81.70
N ARG A 977 83.59 -4.43 -82.16
CA ARG A 977 82.36 -5.23 -82.15
C ARG A 977 81.46 -4.82 -83.31
N GLY A 978 80.57 -5.72 -83.73
CA GLY A 978 79.62 -5.46 -84.82
C GLY A 978 78.50 -4.49 -84.43
N SER A 979 77.96 -4.60 -83.21
CA SER A 979 76.97 -3.69 -82.64
C SER A 979 77.05 -3.66 -81.12
N VAL A 980 76.39 -2.68 -80.49
CA VAL A 980 76.13 -2.62 -79.06
C VAL A 980 74.65 -2.40 -78.82
N THR A 981 74.04 -3.17 -77.93
CA THR A 981 72.65 -2.96 -77.52
C THR A 981 72.63 -2.00 -76.34
N LEU A 982 71.94 -0.87 -76.51
CA LEU A 982 71.63 0.06 -75.44
C LEU A 982 70.26 -0.32 -74.87
N SER A 983 70.17 -0.53 -73.56
CA SER A 983 68.94 -0.91 -72.83
C SER A 983 68.88 -0.25 -71.46
N LYS A 984 67.78 -0.46 -70.73
CA LYS A 984 67.64 -0.02 -69.33
C LYS A 984 68.78 -0.53 -68.43
N GLU A 985 69.23 -1.77 -68.63
CA GLU A 985 70.29 -2.40 -67.83
C GLU A 985 71.69 -1.97 -68.27
N ASN A 986 71.85 -1.55 -69.53
CA ASN A 986 73.11 -1.07 -70.12
C ASN A 986 72.86 0.22 -70.90
N PRO A 987 72.64 1.35 -70.20
CA PRO A 987 72.25 2.61 -70.84
C PRO A 987 73.41 3.29 -71.56
N GLU A 988 74.64 2.86 -71.30
CA GLU A 988 75.85 3.38 -71.93
C GLU A 988 76.54 2.27 -72.71
N GLY A 989 76.88 2.55 -73.97
CA GLY A 989 77.61 1.64 -74.84
C GLY A 989 78.79 2.32 -75.50
N SER A 990 79.73 1.52 -76.01
CA SER A 990 80.88 2.04 -76.73
C SER A 990 81.24 1.16 -77.93
N ILE A 991 81.56 1.79 -79.06
CA ILE A 991 82.13 1.11 -80.24
C ILE A 991 83.39 1.85 -80.65
N THR A 992 84.46 1.09 -80.89
CA THR A 992 85.75 1.62 -81.31
C THR A 992 86.02 1.23 -82.76
N CYS A 993 86.15 2.22 -83.63
CA CYS A 993 86.64 2.04 -84.99
C CYS A 993 88.15 2.29 -85.03
N THR A 994 88.91 1.25 -85.37
CA THR A 994 90.36 1.30 -85.56
C THR A 994 90.69 1.24 -87.04
N ASN A 995 91.23 2.32 -87.59
CA ASN A 995 91.64 2.31 -89.00
C ASN A 995 92.93 1.53 -89.20
N LYS A 996 92.95 0.73 -90.26
CA LYS A 996 94.14 0.10 -90.77
C LYS A 996 94.56 0.81 -92.04
N LYS A 997 95.75 1.38 -92.03
CA LYS A 997 96.35 2.01 -93.22
C LYS A 997 96.83 0.89 -94.15
N SER A 998 96.16 0.74 -95.29
CA SER A 998 96.44 -0.30 -96.28
C SER A 998 97.46 0.16 -97.34
N GLU A 999 97.54 1.46 -97.62
CA GLU A 999 98.42 2.04 -98.65
C GLU A 999 99.06 3.36 -98.15
N ASP A 1000 100.37 3.56 -98.33
CA ASP A 1000 101.12 4.74 -97.88
C ASP A 1000 101.31 5.79 -98.99
N SER A 1001 100.26 5.99 -99.79
CA SER A 1001 100.28 6.82 -101.00
C SER A 1001 99.51 8.13 -100.79
N TRP A 1002 100.15 9.25 -101.11
CA TRP A 1002 99.59 10.60 -101.02
C TRP A 1002 98.90 10.98 -102.34
N LEU A 1003 97.71 11.59 -102.29
CA LEU A 1003 97.20 12.37 -103.42
C LEU A 1003 98.14 13.57 -103.61
N ASN A 1004 98.71 13.62 -104.81
CA ASN A 1004 99.70 14.58 -105.28
C ASN A 1004 99.12 16.00 -105.43
N GLY A 1005 98.98 16.75 -104.34
CA GLY A 1005 98.96 18.23 -104.35
C GLY A 1005 97.95 18.93 -105.27
N TYR A 1006 96.89 18.25 -105.72
CA TYR A 1006 95.86 18.78 -106.64
C TYR A 1006 94.44 18.31 -106.26
N SER A 1007 94.14 18.32 -104.98
CA SER A 1007 92.76 18.34 -104.50
C SER A 1007 92.59 19.55 -103.60
N ASP A 1008 92.37 20.70 -104.22
CA ASP A 1008 91.42 21.64 -103.64
C ASP A 1008 90.10 20.87 -103.56
N VAL A 1009 89.84 20.22 -102.43
CA VAL A 1009 88.47 20.16 -101.97
C VAL A 1009 88.14 21.62 -101.74
N GLU A 1010 87.30 22.17 -102.61
CA GLU A 1010 86.60 23.41 -102.34
C GLU A 1010 86.19 23.36 -100.87
N ALA A 1011 86.76 24.26 -100.07
CA ALA A 1011 86.05 24.70 -98.89
C ALA A 1011 84.66 25.05 -99.41
N ASN A 1012 83.67 24.24 -99.04
CA ASN A 1012 82.29 24.51 -99.40
C ASN A 1012 81.91 25.80 -98.67
N VAL A 1013 82.11 26.92 -99.38
CA VAL A 1013 81.61 28.23 -99.05
C VAL A 1013 80.28 28.38 -99.79
N TYR A 1014 79.23 27.80 -99.24
CA TYR A 1014 77.93 28.47 -99.17
C TYR A 1014 77.90 29.18 -97.80
N GLY A 1015 77.79 30.49 -97.67
CA GLY A 1015 77.08 31.43 -98.52
C GLY A 1015 75.70 31.70 -97.90
N ASN A 1016 75.57 32.88 -97.29
CA ASN A 1016 74.39 33.47 -96.66
C ASN A 1016 72.99 33.10 -97.23
N ALA A 1017 72.08 32.85 -96.28
CA ALA A 1017 70.72 33.39 -96.16
C ALA A 1017 69.48 32.66 -96.77
N LYS A 1018 68.53 32.45 -95.84
CA LYS A 1018 67.04 32.45 -95.92
C LYS A 1018 66.27 31.12 -96.08
N SER A 1019 65.64 30.76 -94.94
CA SER A 1019 64.24 30.36 -94.75
C SER A 1019 63.71 29.10 -95.43
N LYS A 1020 63.26 28.11 -94.65
CA LYS A 1020 61.84 27.92 -94.25
C LYS A 1020 61.66 26.56 -93.57
N LYS A 1021 60.89 26.61 -92.47
CA LYS A 1021 60.01 25.59 -91.87
C LYS A 1021 59.88 24.21 -92.51
N GLY A 1022 59.89 23.21 -91.63
CA GLY A 1022 59.27 21.89 -91.72
C GLY A 1022 60.06 20.98 -90.77
N GLY A 1023 59.60 20.61 -89.58
CA GLY A 1023 58.25 20.21 -89.21
C GLY A 1023 58.14 18.69 -89.29
N ARG A 1024 58.79 17.98 -88.37
CA ARG A 1024 58.19 16.96 -87.50
C ARG A 1024 59.19 16.61 -86.41
#